data_AF-A0AAE1C7A3-F1
#
_entry.id   AF-A0AAE1C7A3-F1
#
_cell.length_a   1.000
_cell.length_b   1.000
_cell.length_c   1.000
_cell.angle_alpha   90.00
_cell.angle_beta   90.00
_cell.angle_gamma   90.00
#
_symmetry.space_group_name_H-M   'P 1'
#
loop_
_entity.id
_entity.type
_entity.pdbx_description
1 polymer ?
#
loop_
_entity_poly.entity_id
_entity_poly.type
_entity_poly.pdbx_seq_one_letter_code
_entity_poly.pdbx_strand_id
1 'polypeptide(L)'
;MFQAVMQKQVEPLDKAKQELANVSPSLSESDLDEQPGTATQHGDGNRQFNNFGIGPQKNVDGNYFEAKGDQHFVTNIKHIYAENRASISDRPETPPKPFASIPFSRDPDFVNRGNIVDQIDERCSKPAARVALVGMGGVGKSQLAIEFAHRIAAEQPDVWVFWVHAGTQARVEEGFRMIADAVKLPGRNQAKANIPQIVYHWLSNERNGRWIMILDSADDRDVFYGPTSGDARNGRPFVTYLPQSRNGSVIITTRNKDLASRLTDRPQNRIEVGPMARTDALTLLEKKLGSLADTDVADDLVQVLDFVPLAISQAAAYIRARAPRSSPKKYLAEFRESECKKGRLLEYDGGDLRRDGGASNAILTTWQISFDYIRSKQPSAADLLSLMSFFDRQGIPGWVLNIPRISKEAMQGRSQNKDSTLELDDSSSATDDDTDDGADDDIDGGFEDDVAMLRDYCLITTNEVGNEFEMHGLVQLSTRRWLEVFGREEVFKKQYIERLTASFPTGQYENWATCRSLFAHVQVAFGYRPSEDTLEIWATLLHNGGWYAWSQGVYEVAQQMLGKARKVRKRRLGKDDMATLASTSIFAVVLSNQGRWEEAEKLEVQVMETRKTKLGADHPSTLTSMGNLASTYRNQGRWEEAEKLFVQVMETSKTKLGADHPDTLTSMGNLASTFWNQGRWEEAEKLFVQVMETRKTKLGADHPSTLTSMGNLASTFWNQGRWEEAEKLFVQVMETSKTKLGANHPDTLTSMNNLAFTWKDQGRPSDAIVLMEECSQARQRVLGAGHPDTLSSLAAIAEWSS
;
A
#
# COMPACT_ATOMS: atom_id res chain seq x y z
N MET A 1 -43.72 23.34 -5.68
CA MET A 1 -43.66 21.85 -5.69
C MET A 1 -42.88 21.29 -4.50
N PHE A 2 -41.70 21.83 -4.14
CA PHE A 2 -40.87 21.37 -3.00
C PHE A 2 -41.53 21.44 -1.60
N GLN A 3 -42.41 22.41 -1.32
CA GLN A 3 -43.13 22.50 -0.04
C GLN A 3 -44.27 21.47 0.10
N ALA A 4 -44.80 20.94 -1.00
CA ALA A 4 -45.92 19.98 -0.98
C ALA A 4 -45.46 18.54 -0.68
N VAL A 5 -44.17 18.25 -0.89
CA VAL A 5 -43.56 16.93 -0.61
C VAL A 5 -43.30 16.75 0.89
N MET A 6 -42.98 17.83 1.62
CA MET A 6 -42.74 17.82 3.08
C MET A 6 -43.97 17.38 3.90
N GLN A 7 -45.19 17.59 3.40
CA GLN A 7 -46.42 17.32 4.15
C GLN A 7 -46.90 15.84 4.08
N LYS A 8 -46.28 15.00 3.25
CA LYS A 8 -46.63 13.57 3.09
C LYS A 8 -45.60 12.59 3.69
N GLN A 9 -44.60 13.07 4.44
CA GLN A 9 -43.38 12.32 4.75
C GLN A 9 -43.22 11.80 6.21
N VAL A 10 -44.25 11.83 7.06
CA VAL A 10 -44.13 11.39 8.47
C VAL A 10 -44.41 9.89 8.68
N GLU A 11 -45.16 9.22 7.80
CA GLU A 11 -45.62 7.83 8.01
C GLU A 11 -44.57 6.70 7.83
N PRO A 12 -43.55 6.76 6.94
CA PRO A 12 -42.67 5.60 6.70
C PRO A 12 -41.63 5.35 7.81
N LEU A 13 -41.24 6.39 8.57
CA LEU A 13 -40.15 6.30 9.56
C LEU A 13 -40.57 5.53 10.83
N ASP A 14 -41.86 5.57 11.18
CA ASP A 14 -42.40 4.83 12.31
C ASP A 14 -42.65 3.35 11.99
N LYS A 15 -42.79 3.02 10.69
CA LYS A 15 -42.91 1.63 10.21
C LYS A 15 -41.59 0.86 10.36
N ALA A 16 -40.46 1.48 10.03
CA ALA A 16 -39.12 0.92 10.26
C ALA A 16 -38.81 0.74 11.77
N LYS A 17 -39.31 1.62 12.64
CA LYS A 17 -39.20 1.45 14.11
C LYS A 17 -40.02 0.26 14.61
N GLN A 18 -41.20 0.02 14.06
CA GLN A 18 -42.06 -1.11 14.44
C GLN A 18 -41.52 -2.47 13.99
N GLU A 19 -40.89 -2.55 12.82
CA GLU A 19 -40.25 -3.79 12.35
C GLU A 19 -38.98 -4.13 13.15
N LEU A 20 -38.23 -3.12 13.61
CA LEU A 20 -37.05 -3.29 14.47
C LEU A 20 -37.38 -3.68 15.93
N ALA A 21 -38.58 -3.36 16.43
CA ALA A 21 -39.00 -3.71 17.79
C ALA A 21 -39.41 -5.19 17.96
N ASN A 22 -39.66 -5.91 16.87
CA ASN A 22 -40.18 -7.28 16.89
C ASN A 22 -39.12 -8.39 16.73
N VAL A 23 -37.84 -8.05 16.65
CA VAL A 23 -36.75 -9.04 16.60
C VAL A 23 -36.15 -9.20 18.00
N SER A 24 -36.60 -10.22 18.72
CA SER A 24 -36.05 -10.61 20.02
C SER A 24 -34.62 -11.16 19.89
N PRO A 25 -33.71 -10.90 20.87
CA PRO A 25 -32.34 -11.38 20.82
C PRO A 25 -32.24 -12.76 21.49
N SER A 26 -31.92 -13.80 20.72
CA SER A 26 -31.47 -15.08 21.28
C SER A 26 -30.24 -15.57 20.54
N LEU A 27 -29.07 -15.04 20.87
CA LEU A 27 -27.80 -15.71 20.61
C LEU A 27 -26.87 -15.49 21.80
N SER A 28 -26.59 -16.59 22.49
CA SER A 28 -25.69 -16.75 23.62
C SER A 28 -24.23 -16.53 23.22
N GLU A 29 -23.46 -15.98 24.16
CA GLU A 29 -22.00 -15.94 24.14
C GLU A 29 -21.43 -17.36 24.28
N SER A 30 -20.91 -17.94 23.19
CA SER A 30 -19.79 -18.87 23.22
C SER A 30 -19.33 -19.17 21.79
N ASP A 31 -18.01 -19.05 21.60
CA ASP A 31 -17.16 -19.81 20.66
C ASP A 31 -16.23 -18.94 19.80
N LEU A 32 -14.96 -19.03 20.22
CA LEU A 32 -13.77 -18.71 19.46
C LEU A 32 -13.59 -19.84 18.42
N ASP A 33 -13.21 -19.46 17.20
CA ASP A 33 -13.02 -20.28 16.00
C ASP A 33 -14.28 -20.59 15.16
N GLU A 34 -14.50 -19.77 14.12
CA GLU A 34 -15.18 -20.24 12.91
C GLU A 34 -14.45 -19.75 11.64
N GLN A 35 -14.13 -20.72 10.78
CA GLN A 35 -13.63 -20.55 9.41
C GLN A 35 -14.75 -20.08 8.47
N PRO A 36 -14.44 -19.43 7.32
CA PRO A 36 -15.45 -18.88 6.43
C PRO A 36 -16.17 -19.98 5.64
N GLY A 37 -17.47 -20.15 5.94
CA GLY A 37 -18.39 -20.99 5.17
C GLY A 37 -18.78 -20.37 3.82
N THR A 38 -18.73 -21.20 2.79
CA THR A 38 -19.16 -20.90 1.41
C THR A 38 -20.69 -20.80 1.31
N ALA A 39 -21.22 -19.68 0.84
CA ALA A 39 -22.63 -19.55 0.43
C ALA A 39 -22.72 -19.13 -1.04
N THR A 40 -23.32 -20.00 -1.84
CA THR A 40 -23.59 -19.88 -3.29
C THR A 40 -24.62 -18.79 -3.60
N GLN A 41 -24.32 -17.97 -4.60
CA GLN A 41 -25.21 -16.94 -5.16
C GLN A 41 -26.18 -17.51 -6.20
N HIS A 42 -27.42 -17.03 -6.17
CA HIS A 42 -28.22 -16.80 -7.38
C HIS A 42 -28.83 -15.40 -7.27
N GLY A 43 -28.55 -14.54 -8.25
CA GLY A 43 -29.04 -13.16 -8.30
C GLY A 43 -28.44 -12.43 -9.50
N ASP A 44 -29.27 -12.20 -10.51
CA ASP A 44 -28.95 -11.67 -11.81
C ASP A 44 -28.33 -10.26 -11.81
N GLY A 45 -27.21 -10.12 -12.54
CA GLY A 45 -27.06 -9.16 -13.63
C GLY A 45 -27.41 -7.68 -13.44
N ASN A 46 -27.03 -7.00 -12.36
CA ASN A 46 -26.81 -5.54 -12.41
C ASN A 46 -25.84 -5.09 -11.29
N ARG A 47 -24.57 -4.83 -11.63
CA ARG A 47 -23.54 -4.40 -10.68
C ARG A 47 -22.88 -3.12 -11.18
N GLN A 48 -23.35 -1.97 -10.68
CA GLN A 48 -22.67 -0.68 -10.83
C GLN A 48 -21.78 -0.45 -9.62
N PHE A 49 -20.47 -0.33 -9.85
CA PHE A 49 -19.51 0.10 -8.84
C PHE A 49 -19.63 1.60 -8.59
N ASN A 50 -19.68 1.98 -7.32
CA ASN A 50 -19.66 3.36 -6.89
C ASN A 50 -18.35 4.06 -7.28
N ASN A 51 -18.50 5.25 -7.87
CA ASN A 51 -17.44 6.19 -8.22
C ASN A 51 -16.43 5.68 -9.25
N PHE A 52 -16.83 5.67 -10.52
CA PHE A 52 -16.25 6.45 -11.63
C PHE A 52 -17.02 6.10 -12.92
N GLY A 53 -17.61 7.11 -13.58
CA GLY A 53 -18.28 6.97 -14.88
C GLY A 53 -19.63 6.25 -14.83
N ILE A 54 -20.71 7.02 -14.80
CA ILE A 54 -22.04 6.50 -15.12
C ILE A 54 -21.99 6.03 -16.58
N GLY A 55 -21.86 4.73 -16.84
CA GLY A 55 -21.81 4.21 -18.21
C GLY A 55 -23.19 4.29 -18.89
N PRO A 56 -23.25 4.30 -20.23
CA PRO A 56 -24.49 4.11 -20.95
C PRO A 56 -25.17 2.78 -20.56
N GLN A 57 -26.42 2.81 -20.10
CA GLN A 57 -27.24 1.61 -19.84
C GLN A 57 -28.37 1.53 -20.87
N LYS A 58 -28.54 0.36 -21.50
CA LYS A 58 -29.67 0.09 -22.41
C LYS A 58 -30.98 0.14 -21.63
N ASN A 59 -31.89 1.03 -22.02
CA ASN A 59 -33.31 0.88 -21.72
C ASN A 59 -33.96 -0.10 -22.71
N VAL A 60 -35.00 -0.81 -22.25
CA VAL A 60 -35.68 -1.90 -22.98
C VAL A 60 -36.62 -1.39 -24.09
N ASP A 61 -36.84 -0.09 -24.21
CA ASP A 61 -37.78 0.44 -25.20
C ASP A 61 -37.04 1.07 -26.39
N GLY A 62 -36.80 0.25 -27.40
CA GLY A 62 -36.25 0.68 -28.69
C GLY A 62 -37.24 1.58 -29.43
N ASN A 63 -36.84 2.84 -29.67
CA ASN A 63 -37.37 3.66 -30.75
C ASN A 63 -36.27 4.58 -31.27
N TYR A 64 -35.93 4.39 -32.55
CA TYR A 64 -34.97 5.18 -33.30
C TYR A 64 -35.61 6.49 -33.79
N PHE A 65 -34.97 7.63 -33.53
CA PHE A 65 -35.20 8.87 -34.27
C PHE A 65 -33.97 9.15 -35.14
N GLU A 66 -34.17 9.22 -36.46
CA GLU A 66 -33.15 9.65 -37.42
C GLU A 66 -32.92 11.17 -37.33
N ALA A 67 -31.72 11.59 -36.94
CA ALA A 67 -31.24 12.96 -37.14
C ALA A 67 -30.13 12.97 -38.19
N LYS A 68 -30.29 13.79 -39.23
CA LYS A 68 -29.32 13.95 -40.33
C LYS A 68 -28.16 14.83 -39.88
N GLY A 69 -26.98 14.25 -39.70
CA GLY A 69 -25.74 14.95 -39.39
C GLY A 69 -25.07 15.57 -40.62
N ASP A 70 -24.58 16.80 -40.45
CA ASP A 70 -23.95 17.62 -41.49
C ASP A 70 -22.51 17.15 -41.79
N GLN A 71 -22.28 16.73 -43.05
CA GLN A 71 -21.08 16.01 -43.49
C GLN A 71 -19.81 16.90 -43.55
N HIS A 72 -19.97 18.21 -43.37
CA HIS A 72 -18.91 19.19 -43.53
C HIS A 72 -17.96 19.29 -42.31
N PHE A 73 -18.41 18.89 -41.11
CA PHE A 73 -17.61 18.94 -39.87
C PHE A 73 -16.67 17.72 -39.73
N VAL A 74 -17.07 16.55 -40.26
CA VAL A 74 -16.31 15.28 -40.24
C VAL A 74 -14.99 15.37 -41.02
N THR A 75 -14.94 16.21 -42.05
CA THR A 75 -13.73 16.38 -42.88
C THR A 75 -12.67 17.25 -42.19
N ASN A 76 -13.09 18.22 -41.37
CA ASN A 76 -12.17 19.01 -40.53
C ASN A 76 -11.55 18.14 -39.43
N ILE A 77 -12.27 17.16 -38.89
CA ILE A 77 -11.75 16.24 -37.88
C ILE A 77 -10.64 15.34 -38.48
N LYS A 78 -10.78 14.81 -39.69
CA LYS A 78 -9.70 14.02 -40.32
C LYS A 78 -8.42 14.84 -40.57
N HIS A 79 -8.54 16.13 -40.87
CA HIS A 79 -7.39 17.03 -41.09
C HIS A 79 -6.72 17.43 -39.76
N ILE A 80 -7.53 17.72 -38.72
CA ILE A 80 -7.03 18.00 -37.37
C ILE A 80 -6.38 16.74 -36.75
N TYR A 81 -6.89 15.54 -37.02
CA TYR A 81 -6.28 14.27 -36.59
C TYR A 81 -4.92 13.99 -37.26
N ALA A 82 -4.67 14.56 -38.45
CA ALA A 82 -3.37 14.46 -39.12
C ALA A 82 -2.39 15.56 -38.63
N GLU A 83 -2.88 16.76 -38.34
CA GLU A 83 -2.07 17.91 -37.93
C GLU A 83 -1.71 17.91 -36.42
N ASN A 84 -2.62 17.49 -35.53
CA ASN A 84 -2.37 17.41 -34.07
C ASN A 84 -1.56 16.18 -33.63
N ARG A 85 -1.14 15.32 -34.56
CA ARG A 85 -0.13 14.29 -34.29
C ARG A 85 1.24 14.89 -33.92
N ALA A 86 1.42 16.19 -34.17
CA ALA A 86 2.68 16.90 -34.03
C ALA A 86 2.75 17.95 -32.91
N SER A 87 1.65 18.30 -32.21
CA SER A 87 1.72 19.36 -31.19
C SER A 87 0.94 19.05 -29.91
N ILE A 88 1.71 19.04 -28.81
CA ILE A 88 1.33 18.97 -27.40
C ILE A 88 1.03 17.55 -26.89
N SER A 89 2.03 16.68 -26.99
CA SER A 89 2.27 15.69 -25.93
C SER A 89 2.57 16.46 -24.64
N ASP A 90 1.92 16.13 -23.51
CA ASP A 90 2.66 16.18 -22.24
C ASP A 90 3.88 15.31 -22.51
N ARG A 91 5.03 15.95 -22.63
CA ARG A 91 6.27 15.22 -22.88
C ARG A 91 6.32 14.18 -21.77
N PRO A 92 6.34 12.86 -22.10
CA PRO A 92 6.70 11.88 -21.10
C PRO A 92 7.98 12.41 -20.48
N GLU A 93 8.01 12.56 -19.15
CA GLU A 93 9.25 12.92 -18.49
C GLU A 93 10.30 11.99 -19.06
N THR A 94 11.34 12.53 -19.67
CA THR A 94 12.34 11.73 -20.37
C THR A 94 12.81 10.69 -19.36
N PRO A 95 12.57 9.38 -19.62
CA PRO A 95 12.98 8.35 -18.70
C PRO A 95 14.48 8.56 -18.45
N PRO A 96 14.92 8.50 -17.19
CA PRO A 96 16.34 8.62 -16.92
C PRO A 96 17.09 7.53 -17.70
N LYS A 97 18.37 7.76 -17.95
CA LYS A 97 19.22 6.68 -18.46
C LYS A 97 19.16 5.50 -17.48
N PRO A 98 19.29 4.25 -17.97
CA PRO A 98 19.35 3.09 -17.09
C PRO A 98 20.33 3.31 -15.95
N PHE A 99 19.91 2.94 -14.75
CA PHE A 99 20.75 3.02 -13.56
C PHE A 99 20.39 1.89 -12.60
N ALA A 100 21.30 1.64 -11.66
CA ALA A 100 21.12 0.65 -10.62
C ALA A 100 20.54 1.30 -9.35
N SER A 101 19.35 0.87 -8.96
CA SER A 101 18.70 1.23 -7.70
C SER A 101 18.98 0.12 -6.69
N ILE A 102 20.18 0.18 -6.08
CA ILE A 102 20.63 -0.77 -5.06
C ILE A 102 20.63 -0.02 -3.73
N PRO A 103 19.80 -0.41 -2.74
CA PRO A 103 19.69 0.32 -1.49
C PRO A 103 20.90 0.10 -0.55
N PHE A 104 21.85 -0.76 -0.94
CA PHE A 104 22.96 -1.19 -0.09
C PHE A 104 24.32 -0.87 -0.68
N SER A 105 25.21 -0.36 0.16
CA SER A 105 26.62 -0.18 -0.17
C SER A 105 27.30 -1.52 -0.45
N ARG A 106 28.26 -1.50 -1.37
CA ARG A 106 29.11 -2.66 -1.64
C ARG A 106 30.01 -2.96 -0.43
N ASP A 107 30.09 -4.24 -0.02
CA ASP A 107 30.95 -4.66 1.09
C ASP A 107 32.42 -4.78 0.64
N PRO A 108 33.34 -3.98 1.22
CA PRO A 108 34.75 -4.03 0.85
C PRO A 108 35.43 -5.34 1.25
N ASP A 109 34.90 -6.02 2.28
CA ASP A 109 35.47 -7.27 2.78
C ASP A 109 34.85 -8.50 2.13
N PHE A 110 34.02 -8.32 1.08
CA PHE A 110 33.38 -9.42 0.39
C PHE A 110 34.40 -10.48 -0.06
N VAL A 111 34.04 -11.75 0.12
CA VAL A 111 34.83 -12.90 -0.32
C VAL A 111 34.04 -13.66 -1.37
N ASN A 112 34.62 -13.78 -2.56
CA ASN A 112 33.99 -14.54 -3.65
C ASN A 112 33.99 -16.04 -3.30
N ARG A 113 32.82 -16.67 -3.45
CA ARG A 113 32.57 -18.05 -3.03
C ARG A 113 32.57 -18.98 -4.24
N GLY A 114 33.76 -19.42 -4.64
CA GLY A 114 33.94 -20.25 -5.83
C GLY A 114 33.38 -19.57 -7.08
N ASN A 115 32.52 -20.27 -7.82
CA ASN A 115 31.89 -19.79 -9.05
C ASN A 115 30.42 -19.37 -8.86
N ILE A 116 29.95 -19.13 -7.63
CA ILE A 116 28.51 -18.86 -7.39
C ILE A 116 28.05 -17.60 -8.12
N VAL A 117 28.81 -16.50 -8.06
CA VAL A 117 28.45 -15.26 -8.76
C VAL A 117 28.51 -15.46 -10.27
N ASP A 118 29.47 -16.23 -10.77
CA ASP A 118 29.60 -16.55 -12.19
C ASP A 118 28.42 -17.42 -12.67
N GLN A 119 27.92 -18.33 -11.83
CA GLN A 119 26.70 -19.09 -12.11
C GLN A 119 25.44 -18.21 -12.16
N ILE A 120 25.38 -17.15 -11.34
CA ILE A 120 24.29 -16.17 -11.43
C ILE A 120 24.37 -15.46 -12.77
N ASP A 121 25.56 -14.97 -13.14
CA ASP A 121 25.78 -14.25 -14.40
C ASP A 121 25.46 -15.11 -15.64
N GLU A 122 25.95 -16.35 -15.68
CA GLU A 122 25.69 -17.29 -16.77
C GLU A 122 24.19 -17.55 -16.95
N ARG A 123 23.45 -17.69 -15.84
CA ARG A 123 22.01 -17.96 -15.88
C ARG A 123 21.21 -16.71 -16.22
N CYS A 124 21.57 -15.55 -15.66
CA CYS A 124 20.94 -14.25 -15.92
C CYS A 124 21.21 -13.72 -17.33
N SER A 125 22.26 -14.21 -17.99
CA SER A 125 22.55 -13.92 -19.40
C SER A 125 21.54 -14.55 -20.36
N LYS A 126 20.79 -15.58 -19.94
CA LYS A 126 19.76 -16.23 -20.76
C LYS A 126 18.49 -15.35 -20.83
N PRO A 127 17.77 -15.32 -21.96
CA PRO A 127 16.54 -14.53 -22.07
C PRO A 127 15.47 -15.02 -21.09
N ALA A 128 14.76 -14.08 -20.44
CA ALA A 128 13.69 -14.36 -19.48
C ALA A 128 14.12 -15.25 -18.30
N ALA A 129 15.37 -15.13 -17.85
CA ALA A 129 15.91 -15.98 -16.79
C ALA A 129 15.31 -15.63 -15.43
N ARG A 130 14.93 -16.66 -14.67
CA ARG A 130 14.63 -16.55 -13.25
C ARG A 130 15.58 -17.43 -12.47
N VAL A 131 16.37 -16.86 -11.56
CA VAL A 131 17.39 -17.58 -10.79
C VAL A 131 17.05 -17.46 -9.31
N ALA A 132 17.09 -18.57 -8.58
CA ALA A 132 16.84 -18.56 -7.14
C ALA A 132 18.10 -18.97 -6.36
N LEU A 133 18.57 -18.09 -5.49
CA LEU A 133 19.56 -18.37 -4.46
C LEU A 133 18.83 -18.94 -3.24
N VAL A 134 19.08 -20.22 -2.94
CA VAL A 134 18.37 -20.92 -1.89
C VAL A 134 19.34 -21.47 -0.85
N GLY A 135 19.09 -21.20 0.41
CA GLY A 135 20.02 -21.55 1.48
C GLY A 135 19.60 -21.02 2.83
N MET A 136 20.32 -21.45 3.86
CA MET A 136 19.99 -21.19 5.26
C MET A 136 20.06 -19.70 5.65
N GLY A 137 19.53 -19.33 6.82
CA GLY A 137 19.72 -17.98 7.37
C GLY A 137 21.21 -17.62 7.55
N GLY A 138 21.61 -16.37 7.25
CA GLY A 138 22.98 -15.90 7.49
C GLY A 138 24.08 -16.41 6.54
N VAL A 139 23.79 -17.28 5.57
CA VAL A 139 24.78 -17.82 4.61
C VAL A 139 25.21 -16.84 3.50
N GLY A 140 24.66 -15.62 3.48
CA GLY A 140 25.07 -14.56 2.55
C GLY A 140 24.36 -14.54 1.19
N LYS A 141 23.12 -15.06 1.08
CA LYS A 141 22.34 -15.02 -0.18
C LYS A 141 22.11 -13.59 -0.69
N SER A 142 21.60 -12.72 0.18
CA SER A 142 21.39 -11.30 -0.13
C SER A 142 22.73 -10.62 -0.47
N GLN A 143 23.82 -11.00 0.20
CA GLN A 143 25.14 -10.45 -0.07
C GLN A 143 25.70 -10.85 -1.44
N LEU A 144 25.46 -12.09 -1.88
CA LEU A 144 25.79 -12.52 -3.25
C LEU A 144 24.99 -11.75 -4.29
N ALA A 145 23.70 -11.46 -4.01
CA ALA A 145 22.86 -10.66 -4.90
C ALA A 145 23.30 -9.20 -4.95
N ILE A 146 23.71 -8.60 -3.82
CA ILE A 146 24.26 -7.23 -3.74
C ILE A 146 25.55 -7.12 -4.55
N GLU A 147 26.50 -8.05 -4.36
CA GLU A 147 27.75 -8.04 -5.14
C GLU A 147 27.48 -8.21 -6.64
N PHE A 148 26.57 -9.12 -7.02
CA PHE A 148 26.18 -9.28 -8.42
C PHE A 148 25.56 -7.99 -8.99
N ALA A 149 24.67 -7.34 -8.25
CA ALA A 149 24.04 -6.09 -8.65
C ALA A 149 25.08 -4.98 -8.91
N HIS A 150 26.04 -4.81 -8.00
CA HIS A 150 27.12 -3.83 -8.13
C HIS A 150 28.07 -4.15 -9.31
N ARG A 151 28.35 -5.44 -9.57
CA ARG A 151 29.14 -5.85 -10.74
C ARG A 151 28.44 -5.48 -12.05
N ILE A 152 27.15 -5.83 -12.18
CA ILE A 152 26.39 -5.48 -13.39
C ILE A 152 26.28 -3.97 -13.55
N ALA A 153 26.05 -3.22 -12.47
CA ALA A 153 26.00 -1.76 -12.53
C ALA A 153 27.32 -1.14 -13.02
N ALA A 154 28.47 -1.73 -12.67
CA ALA A 154 29.79 -1.27 -13.08
C ALA A 154 30.16 -1.71 -14.51
N GLU A 155 29.81 -2.93 -14.91
CA GLU A 155 30.19 -3.52 -16.20
C GLU A 155 29.21 -3.17 -17.33
N GLN A 156 27.94 -2.97 -17.00
CA GLN A 156 26.84 -2.76 -17.96
C GLN A 156 25.97 -1.57 -17.51
N PRO A 157 26.43 -0.32 -17.70
CA PRO A 157 25.69 0.87 -17.25
C PRO A 157 24.36 1.10 -17.99
N ASP A 158 24.14 0.42 -19.12
CA ASP A 158 22.90 0.49 -19.89
C ASP A 158 21.81 -0.51 -19.42
N VAL A 159 22.04 -1.19 -18.29
CA VAL A 159 21.09 -2.16 -17.70
C VAL A 159 20.43 -1.56 -16.46
N TRP A 160 19.10 -1.66 -16.39
CA TRP A 160 18.37 -1.32 -15.18
C TRP A 160 18.56 -2.38 -14.11
N VAL A 161 18.87 -1.98 -12.87
CA VAL A 161 18.89 -2.90 -11.73
C VAL A 161 17.90 -2.40 -10.69
N PHE A 162 16.91 -3.22 -10.37
CA PHE A 162 15.87 -2.91 -9.40
C PHE A 162 15.94 -3.85 -8.20
N TRP A 163 15.87 -3.29 -7.01
CA TRP A 163 15.79 -4.04 -5.77
C TRP A 163 14.38 -3.97 -5.19
N VAL A 164 13.80 -5.12 -4.85
CA VAL A 164 12.46 -5.23 -4.25
C VAL A 164 12.54 -6.16 -3.03
N HIS A 165 12.15 -5.64 -1.87
CA HIS A 165 12.00 -6.44 -0.67
C HIS A 165 10.75 -7.32 -0.78
N ALA A 166 10.95 -8.63 -0.75
CA ALA A 166 9.92 -9.65 -0.94
C ALA A 166 9.47 -10.31 0.38
N GLY A 167 9.75 -9.67 1.51
CA GLY A 167 9.41 -10.19 2.84
C GLY A 167 7.91 -10.15 3.17
N THR A 168 7.17 -9.17 2.64
CA THR A 168 5.73 -9.00 2.83
C THR A 168 5.08 -8.42 1.56
N GLN A 169 3.77 -8.56 1.40
CA GLN A 169 3.05 -7.99 0.25
C GLN A 169 3.19 -6.45 0.20
N ALA A 170 3.14 -5.78 1.35
CA ALA A 170 3.31 -4.33 1.44
C ALA A 170 4.68 -3.86 0.92
N ARG A 171 5.76 -4.59 1.26
CA ARG A 171 7.13 -4.29 0.78
C ARG A 171 7.29 -4.51 -0.71
N VAL A 172 6.63 -5.52 -1.24
CA VAL A 172 6.61 -5.78 -2.69
C VAL A 172 5.89 -4.66 -3.44
N GLU A 173 4.72 -4.23 -2.96
CA GLU A 173 3.96 -3.11 -3.53
C GLU A 173 4.72 -1.77 -3.46
N GLU A 174 5.43 -1.54 -2.36
CA GLU A 174 6.34 -0.41 -2.19
C GLU A 174 7.48 -0.46 -3.23
N GLY A 175 8.18 -1.58 -3.35
CA GLY A 175 9.26 -1.74 -4.32
C GLY A 175 8.81 -1.55 -5.78
N PHE A 176 7.63 -2.05 -6.14
CA PHE A 176 7.07 -1.81 -7.47
C PHE A 176 6.75 -0.34 -7.71
N ARG A 177 6.28 0.39 -6.69
CA ARG A 177 6.08 1.83 -6.86
C ARG A 177 7.39 2.59 -6.94
N MET A 178 8.42 2.20 -6.19
CA MET A 178 9.76 2.76 -6.35
C MET A 178 10.27 2.57 -7.78
N ILE A 179 10.03 1.42 -8.41
CA ILE A 179 10.35 1.20 -9.84
C ILE A 179 9.56 2.18 -10.71
N ALA A 180 8.25 2.30 -10.47
CA ALA A 180 7.41 3.22 -11.24
C ALA A 180 7.88 4.68 -11.12
N ASP A 181 8.30 5.11 -9.94
CA ASP A 181 8.82 6.44 -9.65
C ASP A 181 10.20 6.66 -10.27
N ALA A 182 11.12 5.70 -10.11
CA ALA A 182 12.47 5.74 -10.65
C ALA A 182 12.48 5.85 -12.19
N VAL A 183 11.63 5.07 -12.85
CA VAL A 183 11.50 5.07 -14.31
C VAL A 183 10.63 6.23 -14.81
N LYS A 184 9.90 6.89 -13.90
CA LYS A 184 8.94 7.96 -14.17
C LYS A 184 7.79 7.50 -15.07
N LEU A 185 7.21 6.34 -14.72
CA LEU A 185 6.12 5.75 -15.48
C LEU A 185 4.88 6.66 -15.53
N PRO A 186 4.22 6.77 -16.69
CA PRO A 186 2.95 7.47 -16.80
C PRO A 186 1.89 6.82 -15.90
N GLY A 187 1.12 7.64 -15.20
CA GLY A 187 0.04 7.21 -14.32
C GLY A 187 0.43 6.77 -12.90
N ARG A 188 1.73 6.78 -12.56
CA ARG A 188 2.19 6.42 -11.20
C ARG A 188 1.61 7.30 -10.08
N ASN A 189 1.26 8.55 -10.40
CA ASN A 189 0.74 9.54 -9.45
C ASN A 189 -0.78 9.48 -9.27
N GLN A 190 -1.49 8.56 -9.93
CA GLN A 190 -2.94 8.46 -9.79
C GLN A 190 -3.32 7.66 -8.54
N ALA A 191 -4.28 8.18 -7.78
CA ALA A 191 -4.69 7.62 -6.49
C ALA A 191 -5.18 6.15 -6.58
N LYS A 192 -5.68 5.71 -7.73
CA LYS A 192 -6.19 4.34 -7.96
C LYS A 192 -5.36 3.54 -8.99
N ALA A 193 -4.16 3.99 -9.34
CA ALA A 193 -3.34 3.28 -10.31
C ALA A 193 -2.95 1.88 -9.79
N ASN A 194 -3.19 0.85 -10.61
CA ASN A 194 -2.65 -0.48 -10.38
C ASN A 194 -1.15 -0.46 -10.74
N ILE A 195 -0.33 -0.03 -9.78
CA ILE A 195 1.12 0.10 -9.96
C ILE A 195 1.79 -1.22 -10.36
N PRO A 196 1.52 -2.36 -9.70
CA PRO A 196 2.10 -3.65 -10.12
C PRO A 196 1.92 -3.91 -11.60
N GLN A 197 0.73 -3.60 -12.11
CA GLN A 197 0.37 -3.79 -13.50
C GLN A 197 1.06 -2.78 -14.44
N ILE A 198 1.15 -1.50 -14.07
CA ILE A 198 1.87 -0.48 -14.87
C ILE A 198 3.35 -0.88 -15.03
N VAL A 199 3.98 -1.31 -13.95
CA VAL A 199 5.37 -1.77 -13.93
C VAL A 199 5.53 -3.05 -14.76
N TYR A 200 4.62 -4.02 -14.61
CA TYR A 200 4.61 -5.23 -15.41
C TYR A 200 4.63 -4.95 -16.91
N HIS A 201 3.78 -4.02 -17.39
CA HIS A 201 3.73 -3.67 -18.82
C HIS A 201 5.01 -3.00 -19.30
N TRP A 202 5.60 -2.13 -18.46
CA TRP A 202 6.86 -1.51 -18.79
C TRP A 202 8.01 -2.55 -18.87
N LEU A 203 8.13 -3.43 -17.87
CA LEU A 203 9.13 -4.50 -17.84
C LEU A 203 8.93 -5.52 -18.98
N SER A 204 7.69 -5.74 -19.41
CA SER A 204 7.35 -6.64 -20.52
C SER A 204 7.69 -6.06 -21.90
N ASN A 205 7.87 -4.75 -22.02
CA ASN A 205 8.14 -4.09 -23.30
C ASN A 205 9.64 -4.10 -23.61
N GLU A 206 10.04 -4.91 -24.59
CA GLU A 206 11.44 -5.09 -24.99
C GLU A 206 12.13 -3.80 -25.46
N ARG A 207 11.37 -2.77 -25.87
CA ARG A 207 11.93 -1.47 -26.29
C ARG A 207 12.57 -0.68 -25.14
N ASN A 208 12.29 -1.05 -23.90
CA ASN A 208 12.74 -0.33 -22.71
C ASN A 208 14.16 -0.71 -22.25
N GLY A 209 14.83 -1.60 -23.00
CA GLY A 209 16.19 -2.05 -22.70
C GLY A 209 16.24 -3.25 -21.77
N ARG A 210 17.47 -3.61 -21.37
CA ARG A 210 17.73 -4.73 -20.45
C ARG A 210 17.47 -4.32 -19.00
N TRP A 211 16.91 -5.23 -18.22
CA TRP A 211 16.68 -5.01 -16.80
C TRP A 211 16.90 -6.27 -15.98
N ILE A 212 17.29 -6.08 -14.72
CA ILE A 212 17.44 -7.10 -13.69
C ILE A 212 16.62 -6.67 -12.48
N MET A 213 15.80 -7.58 -11.96
CA MET A 213 15.04 -7.38 -10.73
C MET A 213 15.50 -8.37 -9.67
N ILE A 214 15.83 -7.88 -8.48
CA ILE A 214 16.22 -8.70 -7.33
C ILE A 214 15.06 -8.69 -6.34
N LEU A 215 14.45 -9.87 -6.12
CA LEU A 215 13.45 -10.14 -5.11
C LEU A 215 14.15 -10.68 -3.87
N ASP A 216 14.41 -9.82 -2.89
CA ASP A 216 15.15 -10.20 -1.71
C ASP A 216 14.25 -10.72 -0.59
N SER A 217 14.64 -11.85 0.00
CA SER A 217 14.01 -12.49 1.14
C SER A 217 12.56 -12.93 0.89
N ALA A 218 12.31 -13.50 -0.28
CA ALA A 218 11.05 -14.11 -0.70
C ALA A 218 10.83 -15.44 0.04
N ASP A 219 10.53 -15.40 1.34
CA ASP A 219 10.39 -16.59 2.19
C ASP A 219 8.93 -17.08 2.30
N ASP A 220 7.97 -16.15 2.26
CA ASP A 220 6.55 -16.42 2.43
C ASP A 220 5.86 -16.64 1.07
N ARG A 221 5.16 -17.77 0.96
CA ARG A 221 4.42 -18.15 -0.25
C ARG A 221 3.21 -17.24 -0.48
N ASP A 222 2.55 -16.81 0.57
CA ASP A 222 1.28 -16.08 0.47
C ASP A 222 1.50 -14.66 -0.07
N VAL A 223 2.71 -14.11 0.07
CA VAL A 223 3.11 -12.84 -0.57
C VAL A 223 2.97 -12.91 -2.10
N PHE A 224 3.25 -14.06 -2.71
CA PHE A 224 3.27 -14.23 -4.17
C PHE A 224 2.03 -14.92 -4.74
N TYR A 225 1.51 -15.90 -4.00
CA TYR A 225 0.42 -16.78 -4.44
C TYR A 225 -0.87 -16.56 -3.67
N GLY A 226 -0.85 -15.75 -2.62
CA GLY A 226 -2.06 -15.31 -1.94
C GLY A 226 -2.92 -14.44 -2.87
N PRO A 227 -4.23 -14.35 -2.60
CA PRO A 227 -5.07 -13.40 -3.32
C PRO A 227 -4.51 -12.00 -3.09
N THR A 228 -4.22 -11.25 -4.16
CA THR A 228 -3.87 -9.82 -4.00
C THR A 228 -5.06 -9.16 -3.34
N SER A 229 -4.83 -8.73 -2.11
CA SER A 229 -5.86 -8.24 -1.21
C SER A 229 -6.44 -6.96 -1.82
N GLY A 230 -7.61 -7.09 -2.45
CA GLY A 230 -8.29 -5.96 -3.09
C GLY A 230 -9.47 -6.34 -3.98
N ASP A 231 -9.60 -7.60 -4.40
CA ASP A 231 -10.79 -7.99 -5.16
C ASP A 231 -11.13 -9.47 -4.94
N ALA A 232 -12.17 -9.74 -4.15
CA ALA A 232 -12.66 -11.09 -3.84
C ALA A 232 -13.18 -11.85 -5.09
N ARG A 233 -13.11 -11.24 -6.28
CA ARG A 233 -13.47 -11.88 -7.55
C ARG A 233 -12.42 -11.78 -8.67
N ASN A 234 -11.39 -10.94 -8.56
CA ASN A 234 -10.46 -10.65 -9.67
C ASN A 234 -8.99 -10.36 -9.29
N GLY A 235 -8.60 -10.45 -8.02
CA GLY A 235 -7.21 -10.20 -7.62
C GLY A 235 -6.26 -11.26 -8.16
N ARG A 236 -5.48 -10.93 -9.20
CA ARG A 236 -4.46 -11.84 -9.73
C ARG A 236 -3.30 -11.93 -8.75
N PRO A 237 -2.81 -13.13 -8.40
CA PRO A 237 -1.70 -13.28 -7.46
C PRO A 237 -0.46 -12.49 -7.90
N PHE A 238 0.35 -12.03 -6.95
CA PHE A 238 1.47 -11.13 -7.25
C PHE A 238 2.46 -11.73 -8.26
N VAL A 239 2.64 -13.05 -8.24
CA VAL A 239 3.48 -13.78 -9.22
C VAL A 239 3.13 -13.48 -10.68
N THR A 240 1.88 -13.10 -10.97
CA THR A 240 1.43 -12.76 -12.33
C THR A 240 1.99 -11.42 -12.83
N TYR A 241 2.42 -10.54 -11.92
CA TYR A 241 3.09 -9.27 -12.24
C TYR A 241 4.61 -9.40 -12.37
N LEU A 242 5.16 -10.63 -12.30
CA LEU A 242 6.57 -10.90 -12.60
C LEU A 242 6.69 -11.31 -14.08
N PRO A 243 7.12 -10.42 -14.99
CA PRO A 243 7.13 -10.73 -16.41
C PRO A 243 8.21 -11.75 -16.79
N GLN A 244 7.97 -12.47 -17.88
CA GLN A 244 8.97 -13.28 -18.59
C GLN A 244 9.33 -12.56 -19.89
N SER A 245 10.16 -11.53 -19.78
CA SER A 245 10.63 -10.73 -20.91
C SER A 245 11.99 -11.22 -21.39
N ARG A 246 12.27 -11.21 -22.70
CA ARG A 246 13.58 -11.60 -23.23
C ARG A 246 14.71 -10.69 -22.74
N ASN A 247 14.39 -9.43 -22.42
CA ASN A 247 15.33 -8.44 -21.93
C ASN A 247 15.38 -8.35 -20.40
N GLY A 248 14.62 -9.21 -19.70
CA GLY A 248 14.47 -9.19 -18.25
C GLY A 248 15.00 -10.44 -17.57
N SER A 249 15.66 -10.26 -16.44
CA SER A 249 16.08 -11.35 -15.55
C SER A 249 15.63 -11.08 -14.12
N VAL A 250 15.14 -12.11 -13.42
CA VAL A 250 14.71 -12.01 -12.02
C VAL A 250 15.61 -12.89 -11.15
N ILE A 251 16.18 -12.31 -10.11
CA ILE A 251 16.97 -13.01 -9.09
C ILE A 251 16.16 -13.05 -7.81
N ILE A 252 16.08 -14.21 -7.18
CA ILE A 252 15.27 -14.44 -5.99
C ILE A 252 16.19 -14.93 -4.88
N THR A 253 16.17 -14.29 -3.72
CA THR A 253 16.82 -14.84 -2.51
C THR A 253 15.75 -15.41 -1.58
N THR A 254 15.90 -16.66 -1.15
CA THR A 254 14.88 -17.33 -0.32
C THR A 254 15.47 -18.45 0.52
N ARG A 255 14.86 -18.74 1.66
CA ARG A 255 15.10 -19.95 2.46
C ARG A 255 14.17 -21.10 2.07
N ASN A 256 13.09 -20.79 1.34
CA ASN A 256 12.05 -21.74 1.01
C ASN A 256 12.31 -22.42 -0.34
N LYS A 257 12.77 -23.68 -0.28
CA LYS A 257 13.06 -24.51 -1.47
C LYS A 257 11.82 -24.77 -2.35
N ASP A 258 10.63 -24.89 -1.75
CA ASP A 258 9.38 -25.09 -2.51
C ASP A 258 9.02 -23.82 -3.29
N LEU A 259 9.04 -22.67 -2.62
CA LEU A 259 8.76 -21.38 -3.23
C LEU A 259 9.74 -21.05 -4.38
N ALA A 260 11.03 -21.29 -4.17
CA ALA A 260 12.04 -21.15 -5.21
C ALA A 260 11.72 -21.99 -6.46
N SER A 261 11.28 -23.23 -6.26
CA SER A 261 10.97 -24.15 -7.35
C SER A 261 9.76 -23.69 -8.16
N ARG A 262 8.75 -23.11 -7.49
CA ARG A 262 7.57 -22.55 -8.17
C ARG A 262 7.87 -21.26 -8.92
N LEU A 263 8.69 -20.36 -8.36
CA LEU A 263 8.99 -19.08 -8.99
C LEU A 263 9.94 -19.19 -10.20
N THR A 264 10.84 -20.17 -10.20
CA THR A 264 11.85 -20.35 -11.25
C THR A 264 11.44 -21.31 -12.37
N ASP A 265 10.29 -21.98 -12.24
CA ASP A 265 9.70 -23.00 -13.12
C ASP A 265 10.59 -24.25 -13.40
N ARG A 266 11.90 -24.19 -13.15
CA ARG A 266 12.88 -25.26 -13.44
C ARG A 266 13.87 -25.44 -12.29
N PRO A 267 14.09 -26.67 -11.78
CA PRO A 267 15.04 -26.94 -10.72
C PRO A 267 16.49 -26.52 -11.03
N GLN A 268 16.87 -26.51 -12.31
CA GLN A 268 18.21 -26.15 -12.80
C GLN A 268 18.56 -24.67 -12.58
N ASN A 269 17.55 -23.82 -12.37
CA ASN A 269 17.72 -22.40 -12.12
C ASN A 269 17.94 -22.08 -10.63
N ARG A 270 17.90 -23.09 -9.75
CA ARG A 270 18.24 -22.96 -8.33
C ARG A 270 19.75 -23.06 -8.12
N ILE A 271 20.29 -22.16 -7.31
CA ILE A 271 21.66 -22.21 -6.80
C ILE A 271 21.55 -22.47 -5.30
N GLU A 272 22.04 -23.61 -4.85
CA GLU A 272 22.09 -23.92 -3.42
C GLU A 272 23.30 -23.22 -2.80
N VAL A 273 23.03 -22.31 -1.86
CA VAL A 273 24.04 -21.54 -1.12
C VAL A 273 24.17 -22.14 0.27
N GLY A 274 25.22 -22.93 0.47
CA GLY A 274 25.58 -23.51 1.78
C GLY A 274 26.47 -22.58 2.62
N PRO A 275 27.02 -23.09 3.74
CA PRO A 275 28.12 -22.43 4.47
C PRO A 275 29.37 -22.23 3.60
N MET A 276 30.26 -21.33 4.02
CA MET A 276 31.51 -21.05 3.28
C MET A 276 32.43 -22.26 3.27
N ALA A 277 33.26 -22.39 2.23
CA ALA A 277 34.37 -23.32 2.30
C ALA A 277 35.36 -22.84 3.37
N ARG A 278 36.10 -23.78 3.98
CA ARG A 278 37.07 -23.50 5.04
C ARG A 278 38.06 -22.38 4.65
N THR A 279 38.57 -22.42 3.43
CA THR A 279 39.49 -21.39 2.89
C THR A 279 38.83 -20.01 2.84
N ASP A 280 37.63 -19.93 2.28
CA ASP A 280 36.90 -18.66 2.11
C ASP A 280 36.49 -18.08 3.46
N ALA A 281 36.13 -18.94 4.42
CA ALA A 281 35.79 -18.56 5.79
C ALA A 281 36.99 -17.95 6.53
N LEU A 282 38.17 -18.57 6.41
CA LEU A 282 39.42 -18.04 6.95
C LEU A 282 39.80 -16.71 6.30
N THR A 283 39.67 -16.60 4.97
CA THR A 283 39.90 -15.33 4.26
C THR A 283 38.96 -14.23 4.72
N LEU A 284 37.67 -14.54 4.96
CA LEU A 284 36.72 -13.56 5.48
C LEU A 284 37.11 -13.10 6.89
N LEU A 285 37.47 -14.05 7.76
CA LEU A 285 37.92 -13.75 9.11
C LEU A 285 39.19 -12.88 9.10
N GLU A 286 40.15 -13.20 8.23
CA GLU A 286 41.37 -12.43 8.05
C GLU A 286 41.09 -11.00 7.59
N LYS A 287 40.28 -10.82 6.54
CA LYS A 287 39.91 -9.48 6.05
C LYS A 287 39.26 -8.64 7.15
N LYS A 288 38.33 -9.22 7.92
CA LYS A 288 37.61 -8.50 8.99
C LYS A 288 38.50 -8.18 10.20
N LEU A 289 39.49 -9.00 10.51
CA LEU A 289 40.43 -8.78 11.63
C LEU A 289 41.70 -7.99 11.24
N GLY A 290 42.03 -7.93 9.95
CA GLY A 290 43.23 -7.32 9.39
C GLY A 290 44.47 -8.25 9.36
N SER A 291 44.63 -9.17 10.32
CA SER A 291 45.69 -10.18 10.32
C SER A 291 45.34 -11.39 11.20
N LEU A 292 45.72 -12.59 10.75
CA LEU A 292 45.61 -13.84 11.53
C LEU A 292 46.96 -14.21 12.13
N ALA A 293 47.18 -13.89 13.42
CA ALA A 293 48.43 -14.23 14.11
C ALA A 293 48.56 -15.73 14.46
N ASP A 294 47.44 -16.44 14.59
CA ASP A 294 47.37 -17.86 14.97
C ASP A 294 46.37 -18.58 14.06
N THR A 295 46.89 -19.32 13.07
CA THR A 295 46.09 -19.99 12.04
C THR A 295 45.29 -21.17 12.61
N ASP A 296 45.82 -21.87 13.62
CA ASP A 296 45.14 -23.02 14.21
C ASP A 296 43.92 -22.57 15.02
N VAL A 297 44.07 -21.51 15.81
CA VAL A 297 42.94 -20.91 16.55
C VAL A 297 41.92 -20.29 15.60
N ALA A 298 42.37 -19.67 14.51
CA ALA A 298 41.47 -19.13 13.49
C ALA A 298 40.63 -20.24 12.84
N ASP A 299 41.23 -21.42 12.61
CA ASP A 299 40.54 -22.57 12.06
C ASP A 299 39.48 -23.15 13.01
N ASP A 300 39.87 -23.38 14.26
CA ASP A 300 38.95 -23.79 15.33
C ASP A 300 37.78 -22.81 15.46
N LEU A 301 38.05 -21.50 15.31
CA LEU A 301 37.03 -20.46 15.41
C LEU A 301 36.04 -20.52 14.24
N VAL A 302 36.49 -20.57 12.99
CA VAL A 302 35.56 -20.66 11.85
C VAL A 302 34.77 -21.97 11.85
N GLN A 303 35.35 -23.04 12.41
CA GLN A 303 34.67 -24.32 12.59
C GLN A 303 33.53 -24.23 13.61
N VAL A 304 33.74 -23.64 14.80
CA VAL A 304 32.65 -23.48 15.79
C VAL A 304 31.57 -22.49 15.35
N LEU A 305 31.90 -21.60 14.40
CA LEU A 305 30.95 -20.69 13.75
C LEU A 305 30.24 -21.32 12.55
N ASP A 306 30.37 -22.64 12.37
CA ASP A 306 29.76 -23.45 11.30
C ASP A 306 30.02 -22.90 9.88
N PHE A 307 31.15 -22.20 9.69
CA PHE A 307 31.52 -21.54 8.44
C PHE A 307 30.44 -20.57 7.91
N VAL A 308 29.62 -19.99 8.79
CA VAL A 308 28.55 -19.06 8.43
C VAL A 308 29.08 -17.62 8.35
N PRO A 309 29.00 -16.94 7.18
CA PRO A 309 29.56 -15.59 7.00
C PRO A 309 29.06 -14.56 8.02
N LEU A 310 27.78 -14.60 8.37
CA LEU A 310 27.22 -13.66 9.36
C LEU A 310 27.81 -13.88 10.75
N ALA A 311 27.91 -15.14 11.21
CA ALA A 311 28.49 -15.47 12.51
C ALA A 311 29.98 -15.11 12.55
N ILE A 312 30.72 -15.40 11.47
CA ILE A 312 32.13 -15.00 11.31
C ILE A 312 32.28 -13.47 11.40
N SER A 313 31.45 -12.72 10.66
CA SER A 313 31.51 -11.25 10.65
C SER A 313 31.22 -10.65 12.02
N GLN A 314 30.19 -11.15 12.71
CA GLN A 314 29.84 -10.69 14.06
C GLN A 314 30.92 -11.05 15.10
N ALA A 315 31.51 -12.24 15.02
CA ALA A 315 32.62 -12.65 15.89
C ALA A 315 33.87 -11.79 15.65
N ALA A 316 34.23 -11.57 14.37
CA ALA A 316 35.36 -10.73 13.99
C ALA A 316 35.17 -9.28 14.45
N ALA A 317 33.97 -8.72 14.26
CA ALA A 317 33.59 -7.41 14.75
C ALA A 317 33.78 -7.29 16.26
N TYR A 318 33.29 -8.26 17.04
CA TYR A 318 33.46 -8.31 18.48
C TYR A 318 34.92 -8.35 18.92
N ILE A 319 35.73 -9.20 18.29
CA ILE A 319 37.16 -9.33 18.58
C ILE A 319 37.87 -8.01 18.30
N ARG A 320 37.62 -7.41 17.13
CA ARG A 320 38.23 -6.15 16.69
C ARG A 320 37.87 -4.98 17.60
N ALA A 321 36.58 -4.81 17.91
CA ALA A 321 36.10 -3.74 18.79
C ALA A 321 36.67 -3.84 20.23
N ARG A 322 37.12 -5.03 20.65
CA ARG A 322 37.73 -5.27 21.97
C ARG A 322 39.24 -5.47 21.92
N ALA A 323 39.91 -5.27 20.78
CA ALA A 323 41.36 -5.41 20.70
C ALA A 323 42.06 -4.35 21.58
N PRO A 324 43.16 -4.69 22.30
CA PRO A 324 43.81 -6.01 22.41
C PRO A 324 43.26 -6.88 23.57
N ARG A 325 42.19 -6.46 24.26
CA ARG A 325 41.60 -7.18 25.42
C ARG A 325 40.87 -8.47 25.03
N SER A 326 40.49 -8.58 23.76
CA SER A 326 39.97 -9.79 23.13
C SER A 326 40.91 -10.24 22.00
N SER A 327 41.04 -11.54 21.83
CA SER A 327 41.78 -12.19 20.75
C SER A 327 40.95 -13.39 20.25
N PRO A 328 41.22 -13.93 19.05
CA PRO A 328 40.51 -15.11 18.54
C PRO A 328 40.46 -16.27 19.56
N LYS A 329 41.58 -16.51 20.25
CA LYS A 329 41.70 -17.55 21.28
C LYS A 329 40.77 -17.32 22.48
N LYS A 330 40.71 -16.07 22.94
CA LYS A 330 39.86 -15.70 24.07
C LYS A 330 38.38 -15.75 23.70
N TYR A 331 38.02 -15.25 22.52
CA TYR A 331 36.65 -15.31 22.02
C TYR A 331 36.17 -16.75 21.85
N LEU A 332 37.02 -17.64 21.31
CA LEU A 332 36.72 -19.07 21.19
C LEU A 332 36.40 -19.71 22.55
N ALA A 333 37.12 -19.33 23.61
CA ALA A 333 36.83 -19.79 24.97
C ALA A 333 35.48 -19.24 25.49
N GLU A 334 35.22 -17.93 25.32
CA GLU A 334 33.94 -17.29 25.66
C GLU A 334 32.76 -17.94 24.89
N PHE A 335 32.97 -18.29 23.62
CA PHE A 335 31.99 -18.99 22.78
C PHE A 335 31.66 -20.37 23.33
N ARG A 336 32.68 -21.20 23.60
CA ARG A 336 32.49 -22.55 24.17
C ARG A 336 31.82 -22.48 25.55
N GLU A 337 32.14 -21.47 26.36
CA GLU A 337 31.49 -21.26 27.66
C GLU A 337 30.01 -20.86 27.52
N SER A 338 29.70 -19.93 26.61
CA SER A 338 28.32 -19.53 26.29
C SER A 338 27.51 -20.72 25.78
N GLU A 339 28.12 -21.56 24.94
CA GLU A 339 27.52 -22.81 24.47
C GLU A 339 27.24 -23.82 25.60
N CYS A 340 28.01 -23.85 26.67
CA CYS A 340 27.73 -24.72 27.82
C CYS A 340 26.59 -24.19 28.70
N LYS A 341 26.31 -22.88 28.68
CA LYS A 341 25.25 -22.23 29.49
C LYS A 341 23.87 -22.27 28.81
N LYS A 342 23.71 -23.05 27.73
CA LYS A 342 22.61 -23.11 26.72
C LYS A 342 21.15 -23.38 27.18
N GLY A 343 20.79 -23.20 28.44
CA GLY A 343 19.56 -23.80 29.00
C GLY A 343 18.21 -23.08 28.82
N ARG A 344 18.08 -21.91 28.16
CA ARG A 344 16.75 -21.21 28.10
C ARG A 344 16.37 -20.54 26.77
N LEU A 345 17.34 -20.00 26.02
CA LEU A 345 17.08 -19.31 24.73
C LEU A 345 16.84 -20.30 23.57
N LEU A 346 17.33 -21.54 23.69
CA LEU A 346 17.34 -22.55 22.64
C LEU A 346 16.31 -23.68 22.82
N GLU A 347 15.65 -23.80 23.98
CA GLU A 347 14.61 -24.83 24.22
C GLU A 347 13.32 -24.60 23.42
N TYR A 348 13.22 -23.50 22.69
CA TYR A 348 12.07 -23.15 21.86
C TYR A 348 12.29 -23.54 20.39
N ASP A 349 11.48 -24.46 19.89
CA ASP A 349 11.50 -24.94 18.51
C ASP A 349 10.69 -23.99 17.60
N GLY A 350 11.24 -22.79 17.40
CA GLY A 350 10.59 -21.68 16.68
C GLY A 350 10.51 -21.87 15.16
N GLY A 351 9.81 -22.91 14.71
CA GLY A 351 9.35 -23.11 13.33
C GLY A 351 10.41 -22.90 12.23
N ASP A 352 9.97 -22.37 11.08
CA ASP A 352 10.75 -22.24 9.84
C ASP A 352 12.04 -21.40 9.97
N LEU A 353 12.19 -20.57 11.01
CA LEU A 353 13.37 -19.73 11.22
C LEU A 353 14.55 -20.50 11.86
N ARG A 354 14.29 -21.60 12.59
CA ARG A 354 15.31 -22.44 13.26
C ARG A 354 15.56 -23.79 12.57
N ARG A 355 14.94 -24.06 11.42
CA ARG A 355 15.11 -25.30 10.62
C ARG A 355 16.57 -25.69 10.33
N ASP A 356 17.49 -24.74 10.42
CA ASP A 356 18.88 -24.85 9.95
C ASP A 356 19.90 -25.32 11.01
N GLY A 357 19.45 -25.74 12.22
CA GLY A 357 20.29 -26.42 13.22
C GLY A 357 21.54 -25.63 13.64
N GLY A 358 22.73 -26.08 13.23
CA GLY A 358 24.05 -25.54 13.61
C GLY A 358 24.25 -24.06 13.24
N ALA A 359 23.95 -23.67 12.01
CA ALA A 359 24.14 -22.29 11.53
C ALA A 359 23.37 -21.26 12.37
N SER A 360 22.16 -21.62 12.80
CA SER A 360 21.34 -20.80 13.69
C SER A 360 21.96 -20.69 15.09
N ASN A 361 22.53 -21.77 15.61
CA ASN A 361 23.17 -21.80 16.92
C ASN A 361 24.43 -20.93 16.96
N ALA A 362 25.29 -21.00 15.94
CA ALA A 362 26.46 -20.15 15.83
C ALA A 362 26.10 -18.66 15.86
N ILE A 363 25.12 -18.24 15.05
CA ILE A 363 24.63 -16.85 15.03
C ILE A 363 24.02 -16.46 16.39
N LEU A 364 23.22 -17.33 17.01
CA LEU A 364 22.61 -17.08 18.31
C LEU A 364 23.64 -16.87 19.42
N THR A 365 24.66 -17.73 19.48
CA THR A 365 25.73 -17.65 20.47
C THR A 365 26.58 -16.39 20.26
N THR A 366 26.95 -16.08 19.01
CA THR A 366 27.71 -14.88 18.68
C THR A 366 26.92 -13.60 18.96
N TRP A 367 25.63 -13.59 18.62
CA TRP A 367 24.70 -12.53 18.99
C TRP A 367 24.65 -12.35 20.51
N GLN A 368 24.49 -13.43 21.29
CA GLN A 368 24.37 -13.34 22.75
C GLN A 368 25.61 -12.73 23.38
N ILE A 369 26.81 -13.17 22.98
CA ILE A 369 28.10 -12.63 23.48
C ILE A 369 28.20 -11.13 23.18
N SER A 370 27.84 -10.73 21.96
CA SER A 370 27.88 -9.33 21.53
C SER A 370 26.83 -8.48 22.24
N PHE A 371 25.61 -8.98 22.36
CA PHE A 371 24.48 -8.30 23.00
C PHE A 371 24.72 -8.10 24.51
N ASP A 372 25.24 -9.12 25.22
CA ASP A 372 25.60 -8.99 26.64
C ASP A 372 26.71 -7.94 26.85
N TYR A 373 27.68 -7.88 25.94
CA TYR A 373 28.72 -6.85 25.99
C TYR A 373 28.16 -5.45 25.72
N ILE A 374 27.41 -5.27 24.62
CA ILE A 374 26.78 -3.99 24.28
C ILE A 374 25.92 -3.50 25.43
N ARG A 375 25.06 -4.36 25.99
CA ARG A 375 24.22 -4.03 27.14
C ARG A 375 25.03 -3.58 28.36
N SER A 376 26.23 -4.12 28.57
CA SER A 376 27.10 -3.71 29.68
C SER A 376 27.84 -2.39 29.44
N LYS A 377 28.07 -2.01 28.18
CA LYS A 377 28.87 -0.84 27.80
C LYS A 377 28.02 0.36 27.40
N GLN A 378 26.99 0.12 26.61
CA GLN A 378 26.07 1.09 26.05
C GLN A 378 24.66 0.50 26.10
N PRO A 379 24.00 0.57 27.28
CA PRO A 379 22.66 0.01 27.46
C PRO A 379 21.62 0.59 26.49
N SER A 380 21.79 1.85 26.07
CA SER A 380 20.95 2.55 25.11
C SER A 380 20.93 1.85 23.74
N ALA A 381 22.10 1.45 23.21
CA ALA A 381 22.20 0.66 21.97
C ALA A 381 21.50 -0.70 22.09
N ALA A 382 21.60 -1.38 23.24
CA ALA A 382 20.89 -2.64 23.47
C ALA A 382 19.37 -2.44 23.54
N ASP A 383 18.91 -1.34 24.13
CA ASP A 383 17.49 -0.96 24.16
C ASP A 383 16.99 -0.56 22.76
N LEU A 384 17.81 0.12 21.93
CA LEU A 384 17.51 0.43 20.54
C LEU A 384 17.33 -0.85 19.71
N LEU A 385 18.26 -1.81 19.81
CA LEU A 385 18.13 -3.12 19.13
C LEU A 385 16.87 -3.86 19.59
N SER A 386 16.56 -3.78 20.89
CA SER A 386 15.35 -4.37 21.48
C SER A 386 14.07 -3.77 20.90
N LEU A 387 14.03 -2.44 20.73
CA LEU A 387 12.92 -1.73 20.11
C LEU A 387 12.77 -2.10 18.61
N MET A 388 13.85 -2.03 17.85
CA MET A 388 13.87 -2.36 16.41
C MET A 388 13.36 -3.79 16.14
N SER A 389 13.51 -4.70 17.10
CA SER A 389 13.09 -6.10 16.95
C SER A 389 11.57 -6.30 16.78
N PHE A 390 10.75 -5.28 17.08
CA PHE A 390 9.29 -5.30 16.89
C PHE A 390 8.81 -4.69 15.57
N PHE A 391 9.69 -4.05 14.81
CA PHE A 391 9.36 -3.56 13.48
C PHE A 391 9.39 -4.70 12.45
N ASP A 392 8.85 -4.44 11.26
CA ASP A 392 9.25 -5.23 10.07
C ASP A 392 10.79 -5.18 9.93
N ARG A 393 11.39 -6.31 9.59
CA ARG A 393 12.86 -6.48 9.62
C ARG A 393 13.62 -5.66 8.57
N GLN A 394 12.93 -5.15 7.56
CA GLN A 394 13.49 -4.37 6.46
C GLN A 394 12.87 -2.97 6.46
N GLY A 395 13.58 -1.98 5.91
CA GLY A 395 13.08 -0.62 5.67
C GLY A 395 12.52 0.06 6.92
N ILE A 396 13.21 0.00 8.06
CA ILE A 396 12.84 0.69 9.30
C ILE A 396 13.31 2.15 9.22
N PRO A 397 12.43 3.16 9.16
CA PRO A 397 12.88 4.55 9.05
C PRO A 397 13.45 5.07 10.37
N GLY A 398 14.63 5.71 10.31
CA GLY A 398 15.34 6.21 11.48
C GLY A 398 14.57 7.23 12.31
N TRP A 399 13.81 8.09 11.66
CA TRP A 399 13.00 9.11 12.32
C TRP A 399 11.90 8.53 13.23
N VAL A 400 11.47 7.27 13.02
CA VAL A 400 10.55 6.58 13.95
C VAL A 400 11.29 6.01 15.17
N LEU A 401 12.58 5.72 15.01
CA LEU A 401 13.47 5.25 16.08
C LEU A 401 14.05 6.40 16.92
N ASN A 402 14.09 7.62 16.39
CA ASN A 402 14.62 8.79 17.09
C ASN A 402 13.52 9.75 17.59
N ILE A 403 12.37 9.21 18.01
CA ILE A 403 11.32 10.04 18.64
C ILE A 403 11.69 10.22 20.13
N PRO A 404 11.83 11.47 20.63
CA PRO A 404 12.01 11.73 22.05
C PRO A 404 10.90 11.07 22.86
N ARG A 405 11.20 10.53 24.04
CA ARG A 405 10.19 9.90 24.91
C ARG A 405 9.03 10.87 25.11
N ILE A 406 7.89 10.56 24.49
CA ILE A 406 6.67 11.37 24.59
C ILE A 406 6.27 11.41 26.06
N SER A 407 6.40 12.58 26.71
CA SER A 407 5.82 12.77 28.04
C SER A 407 4.31 12.68 27.92
N LYS A 408 3.66 12.09 28.94
CA LYS A 408 2.21 11.85 28.97
C LYS A 408 1.36 13.10 28.72
N GLU A 409 1.92 14.30 28.84
CA GLU A 409 1.22 15.57 28.61
C GLU A 409 0.90 15.83 27.12
N ALA A 410 1.71 15.36 26.17
CA ALA A 410 1.51 15.67 24.75
C ALA A 410 0.32 14.94 24.10
N MET A 411 -0.12 13.80 24.66
CA MET A 411 -1.26 13.04 24.14
C MET A 411 -2.62 13.56 24.61
N GLN A 412 -2.68 14.40 25.65
CA GLN A 412 -3.95 14.98 26.14
C GLN A 412 -4.27 16.35 25.53
N GLY A 413 -3.33 16.96 24.79
CA GLY A 413 -3.47 18.31 24.23
C GLY A 413 -4.03 18.42 22.80
N ARG A 414 -4.16 17.32 22.04
CA ARG A 414 -4.72 17.35 20.66
C ARG A 414 -6.12 16.77 20.59
N SER A 415 -7.02 17.34 21.39
CA SER A 415 -8.46 17.21 21.19
C SER A 415 -9.15 18.43 21.77
N GLN A 416 -9.01 19.60 21.11
CA GLN A 416 -9.97 20.70 21.15
C GLN A 416 -9.59 21.79 20.14
N ASN A 417 -10.51 22.04 19.20
CA ASN A 417 -10.83 23.26 18.44
C ASN A 417 -9.74 24.22 17.94
N LYS A 418 -9.82 24.51 16.63
CA LYS A 418 -9.90 25.86 16.02
C LYS A 418 -10.19 25.63 14.52
N ASP A 419 -11.44 25.54 14.10
CA ASP A 419 -12.32 26.66 13.74
C ASP A 419 -11.61 27.97 13.36
N SER A 420 -11.95 28.40 12.15
CA SER A 420 -11.36 29.46 11.37
C SER A 420 -12.02 30.79 11.68
N THR A 421 -11.26 31.76 12.17
CA THR A 421 -11.49 33.19 11.96
C THR A 421 -10.22 33.92 12.39
N LEU A 422 -9.49 34.56 11.48
CA LEU A 422 -8.79 35.79 11.82
C LEU A 422 -8.77 36.72 10.60
N GLU A 423 -9.41 37.86 10.83
CA GLU A 423 -9.41 39.06 10.03
C GLU A 423 -8.00 39.69 9.98
N LEU A 424 -7.81 40.49 8.94
CA LEU A 424 -6.69 41.40 8.75
C LEU A 424 -6.69 42.45 9.86
N ASP A 425 -5.57 42.66 10.55
CA ASP A 425 -5.11 44.04 10.76
C ASP A 425 -3.60 44.16 11.01
N ASP A 426 -3.10 45.29 10.53
CA ASP A 426 -1.74 45.79 10.46
C ASP A 426 -1.33 46.47 11.79
N SER A 427 -0.10 46.23 12.28
CA SER A 427 0.79 47.28 12.79
C SER A 427 2.04 46.73 13.49
N SER A 428 3.14 47.40 13.15
CA SER A 428 4.51 47.33 13.65
C SER A 428 4.69 47.43 15.17
N SER A 429 5.65 46.69 15.74
CA SER A 429 6.78 47.29 16.46
C SER A 429 7.87 46.26 16.72
N ALA A 430 9.11 46.66 16.41
CA ALA A 430 10.33 45.96 16.72
C ALA A 430 10.69 46.19 18.20
N THR A 431 11.13 45.14 18.87
CA THR A 431 12.14 45.20 19.93
C THR A 431 12.93 43.90 19.91
N ASP A 432 14.22 44.04 19.64
CA ASP A 432 15.27 43.06 19.91
C ASP A 432 15.26 42.65 21.39
N ASP A 433 15.42 41.36 21.67
CA ASP A 433 16.26 40.93 22.79
C ASP A 433 16.84 39.55 22.49
N ASP A 434 18.16 39.48 22.56
CA ASP A 434 19.01 38.34 22.30
C ASP A 434 19.08 37.38 23.50
N THR A 435 19.55 36.16 23.22
CA THR A 435 20.09 35.13 24.13
C THR A 435 19.12 34.11 24.75
N ASP A 436 19.01 32.95 24.09
CA ASP A 436 19.39 31.67 24.72
C ASP A 436 19.83 30.67 23.63
N ASP A 437 21.14 30.49 23.53
CA ASP A 437 21.83 29.57 22.62
C ASP A 437 21.94 28.17 23.24
N GLY A 438 21.65 27.14 22.45
CA GLY A 438 22.44 25.90 22.48
C GLY A 438 21.96 24.72 23.33
N ALA A 439 20.77 24.18 23.09
CA ALA A 439 20.33 22.91 23.71
C ALA A 439 19.75 21.86 22.74
N ASP A 440 19.96 22.00 21.42
CA ASP A 440 19.43 21.03 20.44
C ASP A 440 20.48 20.11 19.80
N ASP A 441 21.79 20.37 19.95
CA ASP A 441 22.84 19.56 19.31
C ASP A 441 23.29 18.31 20.11
N ASP A 442 22.95 18.20 21.40
CA ASP A 442 23.42 17.10 22.28
C ASP A 442 22.51 15.84 22.25
N ILE A 443 21.29 15.93 21.72
CA ILE A 443 20.35 14.79 21.68
C ILE A 443 20.62 13.87 20.48
N ASP A 444 21.13 14.41 19.38
CA ASP A 444 21.36 13.66 18.13
C ASP A 444 22.60 12.75 18.22
N GLY A 445 23.63 13.15 18.97
CA GLY A 445 24.87 12.38 19.13
C GLY A 445 24.67 11.00 19.76
N GLY A 446 23.76 10.88 20.73
CA GLY A 446 23.53 9.61 21.44
C GLY A 446 22.84 8.54 20.58
N PHE A 447 21.94 8.93 19.68
CA PHE A 447 21.27 8.00 18.77
C PHE A 447 22.25 7.48 17.71
N GLU A 448 23.06 8.37 17.12
CA GLU A 448 24.05 7.96 16.13
C GLU A 448 25.17 7.10 16.73
N ASP A 449 25.58 7.37 17.97
CA ASP A 449 26.50 6.51 18.70
C ASP A 449 25.91 5.11 18.93
N ASP A 450 24.60 5.01 19.25
CA ASP A 450 23.91 3.73 19.40
C ASP A 450 23.84 2.96 18.08
N VAL A 451 23.49 3.65 16.99
CA VAL A 451 23.46 3.09 15.63
C VAL A 451 24.84 2.60 15.20
N ALA A 452 25.89 3.41 15.43
CA ALA A 452 27.26 3.06 15.13
C ALA A 452 27.69 1.80 15.91
N MET A 453 27.38 1.73 17.21
CA MET A 453 27.64 0.53 18.03
C MET A 453 26.94 -0.71 17.47
N LEU A 454 25.68 -0.63 17.06
CA LEU A 454 24.96 -1.78 16.51
C LEU A 454 25.48 -2.22 15.13
N ARG A 455 25.86 -1.26 14.29
CA ARG A 455 26.47 -1.51 12.97
C ARG A 455 27.85 -2.13 13.09
N ASP A 456 28.66 -1.62 14.00
CA ASP A 456 30.04 -2.08 14.22
C ASP A 456 30.09 -3.54 14.65
N TYR A 457 29.07 -4.03 15.35
CA TYR A 457 28.88 -5.44 15.72
C TYR A 457 28.07 -6.27 14.70
N CYS A 458 27.76 -5.71 13.53
CA CYS A 458 27.00 -6.35 12.45
C CYS A 458 25.64 -6.90 12.91
N LEU A 459 24.93 -6.15 13.78
CA LEU A 459 23.58 -6.50 14.26
C LEU A 459 22.48 -5.87 13.42
N ILE A 460 22.77 -4.71 12.81
CA ILE A 460 21.91 -3.99 11.88
C ILE A 460 22.71 -3.58 10.65
N THR A 461 22.00 -3.29 9.56
CA THR A 461 22.56 -2.68 8.35
C THR A 461 21.78 -1.42 8.01
N THR A 462 22.43 -0.48 7.34
CA THR A 462 21.83 0.77 6.86
C THR A 462 21.81 0.82 5.34
N ASN A 463 20.88 1.59 4.78
CA ASN A 463 20.97 1.95 3.37
C ASN A 463 22.14 2.92 3.09
N GLU A 464 22.40 3.27 1.83
CA GLU A 464 23.48 4.18 1.45
C GLU A 464 23.37 5.59 2.07
N VAL A 465 22.13 6.06 2.30
CA VAL A 465 21.84 7.37 2.88
C VAL A 465 21.99 7.36 4.41
N GLY A 466 21.91 6.19 5.05
CA GLY A 466 21.98 6.03 6.50
C GLY A 466 20.67 6.24 7.25
N ASN A 467 19.55 6.45 6.55
CA ASN A 467 18.27 6.83 7.17
C ASN A 467 17.26 5.67 7.31
N GLU A 468 17.53 4.52 6.69
CA GLU A 468 16.71 3.31 6.82
C GLU A 468 17.57 2.15 7.30
N PHE A 469 16.99 1.38 8.22
CA PHE A 469 17.66 0.29 8.91
C PHE A 469 17.04 -1.05 8.58
N GLU A 470 17.88 -2.08 8.54
CA GLU A 470 17.44 -3.47 8.48
C GLU A 470 18.06 -4.29 9.61
N MET A 471 17.31 -5.30 10.05
CA MET A 471 17.75 -6.27 11.03
C MET A 471 17.70 -7.67 10.43
N HIS A 472 18.79 -8.42 10.59
CA HIS A 472 18.81 -9.81 10.15
C HIS A 472 17.75 -10.62 10.91
N GLY A 473 16.96 -11.45 10.21
CA GLY A 473 15.81 -12.16 10.81
C GLY A 473 16.16 -13.06 12.01
N LEU A 474 17.35 -13.67 12.02
CA LEU A 474 17.82 -14.42 13.19
C LEU A 474 18.20 -13.51 14.37
N VAL A 475 18.79 -12.34 14.12
CA VAL A 475 19.09 -11.35 15.17
C VAL A 475 17.77 -10.86 15.78
N GLN A 476 16.78 -10.52 14.96
CA GLN A 476 15.45 -10.12 15.41
C GLN A 476 14.76 -11.19 16.27
N LEU A 477 14.80 -12.45 15.84
CA LEU A 477 14.24 -13.57 16.60
C LEU A 477 14.95 -13.74 17.95
N SER A 478 16.29 -13.66 17.95
CA SER A 478 17.13 -13.79 19.14
C SER A 478 16.80 -12.74 20.18
N THR A 479 16.74 -11.47 19.75
CA THR A 479 16.39 -10.33 20.60
C THR A 479 15.00 -10.48 21.20
N ARG A 480 13.98 -10.83 20.40
CA ARG A 480 12.61 -11.04 20.90
C ARG A 480 12.52 -12.17 21.93
N ARG A 481 13.18 -13.31 21.67
CA ARG A 481 13.18 -14.43 22.61
C ARG A 481 13.88 -14.08 23.92
N TRP A 482 14.96 -13.31 23.85
CA TRP A 482 15.62 -12.79 25.04
C TRP A 482 14.68 -11.88 25.83
N LEU A 483 14.00 -10.95 25.18
CA LEU A 483 13.05 -10.07 25.85
C LEU A 483 11.91 -10.84 26.54
N GLU A 484 11.42 -11.92 25.93
CA GLU A 484 10.41 -12.81 26.51
C GLU A 484 10.96 -13.52 27.77
N VAL A 485 12.12 -14.18 27.67
CA VAL A 485 12.75 -14.92 28.78
C VAL A 485 13.08 -14.01 29.98
N PHE A 486 13.45 -12.76 29.71
CA PHE A 486 13.77 -11.77 30.74
C PHE A 486 12.57 -10.88 31.12
N GLY A 487 11.36 -11.14 30.61
CA GLY A 487 10.14 -10.42 30.97
C GLY A 487 10.11 -8.94 30.58
N ARG A 488 10.90 -8.52 29.57
CA ARG A 488 10.98 -7.14 29.08
C ARG A 488 10.20 -6.91 27.77
N GLU A 489 9.61 -7.95 27.19
CA GLU A 489 8.93 -7.87 25.89
C GLU A 489 7.85 -6.79 25.84
N GLU A 490 6.94 -6.76 26.83
CA GLU A 490 5.82 -5.81 26.86
C GLU A 490 6.29 -4.35 26.92
N VAL A 491 7.43 -4.07 27.56
CA VAL A 491 7.99 -2.71 27.67
C VAL A 491 8.37 -2.16 26.29
N PHE A 492 9.01 -2.97 25.45
CA PHE A 492 9.42 -2.57 24.12
C PHE A 492 8.28 -2.65 23.10
N LYS A 493 7.39 -3.64 23.24
CA LYS A 493 6.16 -3.74 22.44
C LYS A 493 5.29 -2.48 22.61
N LYS A 494 5.16 -1.99 23.84
CA LYS A 494 4.48 -0.73 24.14
C LYS A 494 5.14 0.47 23.46
N GLN A 495 6.45 0.64 23.64
CA GLN A 495 7.20 1.74 23.01
C GLN A 495 7.09 1.71 21.48
N TYR A 496 7.15 0.52 20.88
CA TYR A 496 6.95 0.31 19.45
C TYR A 496 5.57 0.81 18.99
N ILE A 497 4.50 0.38 19.66
CA ILE A 497 3.13 0.79 19.31
C ILE A 497 2.95 2.30 19.51
N GLU A 498 3.46 2.88 20.59
CA GLU A 498 3.37 4.32 20.87
C GLU A 498 4.07 5.15 19.79
N ARG A 499 5.31 4.80 19.44
CA ARG A 499 6.09 5.49 18.39
C ARG A 499 5.47 5.34 17.01
N LEU A 500 5.04 4.14 16.67
CA LEU A 500 4.40 3.89 15.38
C LEU A 500 3.06 4.61 15.28
N THR A 501 2.28 4.69 16.36
CA THR A 501 1.01 5.45 16.37
C THR A 501 1.24 6.95 16.26
N ALA A 502 2.27 7.49 16.92
CA ALA A 502 2.65 8.89 16.79
C ALA A 502 3.11 9.25 15.37
N SER A 503 3.71 8.28 14.68
CA SER A 503 4.30 8.45 13.34
C SER A 503 3.36 8.10 12.19
N PHE A 504 2.32 7.29 12.44
CA PHE A 504 1.41 6.79 11.41
C PHE A 504 0.15 7.66 11.32
N PRO A 505 0.08 8.57 10.34
CA PRO A 505 -1.04 9.51 10.21
C PRO A 505 -2.32 8.82 9.72
N THR A 506 -3.38 9.61 9.56
CA THR A 506 -4.65 9.15 8.99
C THR A 506 -4.49 8.78 7.51
N GLY A 507 -5.38 7.93 6.98
CA GLY A 507 -5.35 7.45 5.60
C GLY A 507 -5.72 8.49 4.52
N GLN A 508 -5.61 9.78 4.82
CA GLN A 508 -5.79 10.90 3.90
C GLN A 508 -4.71 10.90 2.82
N TYR A 509 -5.05 11.39 1.62
CA TYR A 509 -4.19 11.29 0.44
C TYR A 509 -2.81 11.94 0.63
N GLU A 510 -2.78 13.09 1.28
CA GLU A 510 -1.58 13.89 1.57
C GLU A 510 -0.59 13.10 2.43
N ASN A 511 -1.08 12.16 3.23
CA ASN A 511 -0.31 11.36 4.16
C ASN A 511 0.17 10.03 3.56
N TRP A 512 -0.19 9.70 2.32
CA TRP A 512 0.05 8.37 1.75
C TRP A 512 1.53 8.02 1.65
N ALA A 513 2.43 8.99 1.45
CA ALA A 513 3.86 8.74 1.43
C ALA A 513 4.35 8.15 2.77
N THR A 514 3.96 8.78 3.88
CA THR A 514 4.29 8.32 5.23
C THR A 514 3.56 7.03 5.60
N CYS A 515 2.28 6.90 5.26
CA CYS A 515 1.54 5.66 5.50
C CYS A 515 2.19 4.48 4.76
N ARG A 516 2.64 4.69 3.52
CA ARG A 516 3.29 3.67 2.69
C ARG A 516 4.55 3.11 3.35
N SER A 517 5.49 3.98 3.72
CA SER A 517 6.77 3.55 4.30
C SER A 517 6.60 2.79 5.61
N LEU A 518 5.52 3.10 6.36
CA LEU A 518 5.25 2.49 7.65
C LEU A 518 4.24 1.33 7.63
N PHE A 519 3.53 1.10 6.53
CA PHE A 519 2.39 0.15 6.53
C PHE A 519 2.82 -1.30 6.81
N ALA A 520 3.99 -1.71 6.31
CA ALA A 520 4.56 -3.02 6.63
C ALA A 520 4.77 -3.18 8.15
N HIS A 521 5.21 -2.13 8.83
CA HIS A 521 5.31 -2.12 10.29
C HIS A 521 3.92 -2.18 10.94
N VAL A 522 2.91 -1.46 10.44
CA VAL A 522 1.54 -1.56 10.99
C VAL A 522 0.98 -2.98 10.87
N GLN A 523 1.28 -3.69 9.79
CA GLN A 523 0.89 -5.10 9.63
C GLN A 523 1.57 -6.00 10.67
N VAL A 524 2.83 -5.73 11.03
CA VAL A 524 3.50 -6.43 12.14
C VAL A 524 2.78 -6.13 13.47
N ALA A 525 2.45 -4.87 13.75
CA ALA A 525 1.71 -4.48 14.95
C ALA A 525 0.33 -5.13 15.05
N PHE A 526 -0.34 -5.41 13.93
CA PHE A 526 -1.64 -6.10 13.90
C PHE A 526 -1.58 -7.53 14.45
N GLY A 527 -0.43 -8.20 14.33
CA GLY A 527 -0.18 -9.52 14.89
C GLY A 527 0.01 -9.52 16.40
N TYR A 528 0.24 -8.36 17.01
CA TYR A 528 0.48 -8.26 18.45
C TYR A 528 -0.82 -8.17 19.24
N ARG A 529 -0.83 -8.81 20.43
CA ARG A 529 -1.86 -8.63 21.44
C ARG A 529 -1.25 -7.83 22.58
N PRO A 530 -1.33 -6.48 22.53
CA PRO A 530 -0.68 -5.65 23.53
C PRO A 530 -1.41 -5.73 24.88
N SER A 531 -0.69 -5.33 25.93
CA SER A 531 -1.22 -5.14 27.27
C SER A 531 -2.44 -4.21 27.30
N GLU A 532 -3.27 -4.37 28.33
CA GLU A 532 -4.51 -3.62 28.52
C GLU A 532 -4.29 -2.10 28.42
N ASP A 533 -3.23 -1.56 29.01
CA ASP A 533 -2.89 -0.13 28.99
C ASP A 533 -2.52 0.43 27.61
N THR A 534 -2.14 -0.42 26.66
CA THR A 534 -1.73 -0.03 25.30
C THR A 534 -2.83 -0.28 24.26
N LEU A 535 -3.93 -0.93 24.64
CA LEU A 535 -5.01 -1.33 23.73
C LEU A 535 -5.65 -0.16 22.98
N GLU A 536 -5.82 0.99 23.63
CA GLU A 536 -6.44 2.16 22.99
C GLU A 536 -5.55 2.77 21.91
N ILE A 537 -4.26 2.95 22.22
CA ILE A 537 -3.24 3.44 21.28
C ILE A 537 -3.14 2.47 20.09
N TRP A 538 -3.08 1.17 20.37
CA TRP A 538 -3.08 0.13 19.34
C TRP A 538 -4.34 0.14 18.47
N ALA A 539 -5.52 0.35 19.06
CA ALA A 539 -6.75 0.46 18.30
C ALA A 539 -6.78 1.70 17.40
N THR A 540 -6.10 2.78 17.79
CA THR A 540 -5.89 3.97 16.96
C THR A 540 -4.94 3.70 15.80
N LEU A 541 -3.83 2.99 16.04
CA LEU A 541 -2.96 2.54 14.97
C LEU A 541 -3.69 1.68 13.93
N LEU A 542 -4.47 0.70 14.39
CA LEU A 542 -5.25 -0.17 13.50
C LEU A 542 -6.37 0.57 12.78
N HIS A 543 -6.96 1.59 13.41
CA HIS A 543 -7.93 2.46 12.74
C HIS A 543 -7.29 3.20 11.57
N ASN A 544 -6.14 3.84 11.79
CA ASN A 544 -5.41 4.58 10.76
C ASN A 544 -4.90 3.65 9.65
N GLY A 545 -4.30 2.51 10.02
CA GLY A 545 -3.83 1.50 9.07
C GLY A 545 -4.97 0.91 8.25
N GLY A 546 -6.11 0.63 8.88
CA GLY A 546 -7.29 0.12 8.20
C GLY A 546 -7.95 1.15 7.27
N TRP A 547 -7.94 2.43 7.65
CA TRP A 547 -8.34 3.52 6.74
C TRP A 547 -7.40 3.56 5.53
N TYR A 548 -6.09 3.62 5.74
CA TYR A 548 -5.13 3.62 4.64
C TYR A 548 -5.31 2.40 3.72
N ALA A 549 -5.47 1.20 4.27
CA ALA A 549 -5.73 -0.01 3.51
C ALA A 549 -7.02 0.09 2.66
N TRP A 550 -8.11 0.63 3.22
CA TRP A 550 -9.35 0.89 2.48
C TRP A 550 -9.12 1.88 1.33
N SER A 551 -8.40 2.96 1.59
CA SER A 551 -8.04 3.97 0.58
C SER A 551 -7.20 3.39 -0.56
N GLN A 552 -6.33 2.40 -0.27
CA GLN A 552 -5.56 1.67 -1.27
C GLN A 552 -6.37 0.57 -1.99
N GLY A 553 -7.63 0.35 -1.62
CA GLY A 553 -8.48 -0.70 -2.20
C GLY A 553 -8.27 -2.08 -1.58
N VAL A 554 -7.42 -2.22 -0.56
CA VAL A 554 -7.09 -3.48 0.12
C VAL A 554 -8.16 -3.80 1.18
N TYR A 555 -9.38 -4.09 0.72
CA TYR A 555 -10.56 -4.17 1.59
C TYR A 555 -10.50 -5.27 2.66
N GLU A 556 -9.84 -6.40 2.38
CA GLU A 556 -9.73 -7.50 3.34
C GLU A 556 -8.87 -7.10 4.56
N VAL A 557 -7.69 -6.53 4.31
CA VAL A 557 -6.81 -6.02 5.38
C VAL A 557 -7.49 -4.89 6.13
N ALA A 558 -8.17 -3.98 5.41
CA ALA A 558 -8.94 -2.89 6.02
C ALA A 558 -10.02 -3.43 6.97
N GLN A 559 -10.81 -4.41 6.52
CA GLN A 559 -11.86 -5.05 7.32
C GLN A 559 -11.29 -5.68 8.59
N GLN A 560 -10.17 -6.40 8.49
CA GLN A 560 -9.54 -7.05 9.63
C GLN A 560 -9.02 -6.03 10.66
N MET A 561 -8.27 -5.02 10.21
CA MET A 561 -7.72 -3.97 11.07
C MET A 561 -8.83 -3.16 11.75
N LEU A 562 -9.80 -2.65 10.99
CA LEU A 562 -10.93 -1.87 11.52
C LEU A 562 -11.85 -2.72 12.41
N GLY A 563 -12.01 -4.01 12.09
CA GLY A 563 -12.74 -4.98 12.89
C GLY A 563 -12.15 -5.16 14.27
N LYS A 564 -10.83 -5.33 14.38
CA LYS A 564 -10.14 -5.37 15.69
C LYS A 564 -10.21 -4.02 16.41
N ALA A 565 -9.94 -2.92 15.70
CA ALA A 565 -10.00 -1.57 16.27
C ALA A 565 -11.36 -1.26 16.89
N ARG A 566 -12.48 -1.50 16.18
CA ARG A 566 -13.82 -1.23 16.72
C ARG A 566 -14.16 -2.13 17.90
N LYS A 567 -13.76 -3.40 17.88
CA LYS A 567 -14.00 -4.35 18.99
C LYS A 567 -13.28 -3.90 20.26
N VAL A 568 -12.05 -3.39 20.14
CA VAL A 568 -11.30 -2.85 21.28
C VAL A 568 -11.91 -1.55 21.77
N ARG A 569 -12.14 -0.56 20.89
CA ARG A 569 -12.73 0.74 21.27
C ARG A 569 -14.11 0.57 21.90
N LYS A 570 -14.97 -0.30 21.37
CA LYS A 570 -16.28 -0.63 21.96
C LYS A 570 -16.16 -1.17 23.39
N ARG A 571 -15.16 -2.03 23.67
CA ARG A 571 -14.94 -2.60 25.01
C ARG A 571 -14.36 -1.58 26.00
N ARG A 572 -13.48 -0.68 25.53
CA ARG A 572 -12.76 0.28 26.38
C ARG A 572 -13.48 1.60 26.58
N LEU A 573 -13.95 2.21 25.49
CA LEU A 573 -14.54 3.54 25.46
C LEU A 573 -16.08 3.50 25.44
N GLY A 574 -16.64 2.33 25.11
CA GLY A 574 -18.07 2.13 24.95
C GLY A 574 -18.53 2.26 23.50
N LYS A 575 -19.76 1.77 23.24
CA LYS A 575 -20.34 1.72 21.88
C LYS A 575 -20.66 3.10 21.28
N ASP A 576 -20.91 4.10 22.13
CA ASP A 576 -21.35 5.43 21.71
C ASP A 576 -20.20 6.45 21.68
N ASP A 577 -18.97 6.03 22.02
CA ASP A 577 -17.78 6.87 21.95
C ASP A 577 -17.44 7.28 20.51
N MET A 578 -16.94 8.51 20.31
CA MET A 578 -16.69 9.06 18.97
C MET A 578 -15.61 8.30 18.20
N ALA A 579 -14.58 7.79 18.87
CA ALA A 579 -13.55 6.97 18.23
C ALA A 579 -14.07 5.58 17.87
N THR A 580 -14.94 5.00 18.70
CA THR A 580 -15.67 3.75 18.36
C THR A 580 -16.55 3.96 17.13
N LEU A 581 -17.29 5.07 17.07
CA LEU A 581 -18.15 5.41 15.94
C LEU A 581 -17.35 5.67 14.67
N ALA A 582 -16.18 6.33 14.76
CA ALA A 582 -15.27 6.54 13.63
C ALA A 582 -14.79 5.20 13.03
N SER A 583 -14.30 4.27 13.86
CA SER A 583 -13.90 2.94 13.38
C SER A 583 -15.08 2.15 12.80
N THR A 584 -16.26 2.27 13.41
CA THR A 584 -17.47 1.57 12.94
C THR A 584 -17.94 2.13 11.60
N SER A 585 -17.87 3.44 11.40
CA SER A 585 -18.23 4.10 10.14
C SER A 585 -17.35 3.63 8.99
N ILE A 586 -16.02 3.65 9.13
CA ILE A 586 -15.12 3.20 8.05
C ILE A 586 -15.28 1.70 7.81
N PHE A 587 -15.45 0.89 8.87
CA PHE A 587 -15.73 -0.54 8.72
C PHE A 587 -17.02 -0.80 7.92
N ALA A 588 -18.08 -0.03 8.14
CA ALA A 588 -19.32 -0.15 7.38
C ALA A 588 -19.14 0.23 5.90
N VAL A 589 -18.36 1.27 5.61
CA VAL A 589 -18.02 1.63 4.23
C VAL A 589 -17.24 0.52 3.53
N VAL A 590 -16.29 -0.13 4.23
CA VAL A 590 -15.56 -1.30 3.69
C VAL A 590 -16.52 -2.44 3.36
N LEU A 591 -17.49 -2.74 4.23
CA LEU A 591 -18.52 -3.74 3.96
C LEU A 591 -19.40 -3.38 2.75
N SER A 592 -19.80 -2.11 2.64
CA SER A 592 -20.60 -1.61 1.53
C SER A 592 -19.85 -1.76 0.19
N ASN A 593 -18.56 -1.46 0.17
CA ASN A 593 -17.68 -1.64 -1.00
C ASN A 593 -17.48 -3.11 -1.39
N GLN A 594 -17.59 -4.04 -0.43
CA GLN A 594 -17.56 -5.49 -0.68
C GLN A 594 -18.92 -6.06 -1.12
N GLY A 595 -19.96 -5.23 -1.20
CA GLY A 595 -21.32 -5.66 -1.55
C GLY A 595 -22.15 -6.21 -0.37
N ARG A 596 -21.65 -6.11 0.87
CA ARG A 596 -22.34 -6.55 2.10
C ARG A 596 -23.22 -5.43 2.65
N TRP A 597 -24.17 -4.97 1.83
CA TRP A 597 -24.93 -3.73 2.10
C TRP A 597 -25.83 -3.81 3.33
N GLU A 598 -26.43 -4.96 3.63
CA GLU A 598 -27.31 -5.13 4.80
C GLU A 598 -26.53 -4.98 6.13
N GLU A 599 -25.33 -5.55 6.20
CA GLU A 599 -24.44 -5.41 7.36
C GLU A 599 -23.91 -3.98 7.51
N ALA A 600 -23.58 -3.34 6.38
CA ALA A 600 -23.16 -1.94 6.35
C ALA A 600 -24.28 -1.01 6.85
N GLU A 601 -25.49 -1.17 6.32
CA GLU A 601 -26.67 -0.38 6.71
C GLU A 601 -26.92 -0.42 8.21
N LYS A 602 -26.94 -1.63 8.81
CA LYS A 602 -27.17 -1.78 10.25
C LYS A 602 -26.19 -0.97 11.09
N LEU A 603 -24.91 -0.96 10.69
CA LEU A 603 -23.88 -0.19 11.36
C LEU A 603 -23.98 1.31 11.07
N GLU A 604 -24.28 1.70 9.83
CA GLU A 604 -24.42 3.09 9.41
C GLU A 604 -25.61 3.78 10.08
N VAL A 605 -26.76 3.11 10.18
CA VAL A 605 -27.94 3.60 10.92
C VAL A 605 -27.58 3.83 12.39
N GLN A 606 -26.94 2.86 13.04
CA GLN A 606 -26.52 3.00 14.43
C GLN A 606 -25.58 4.20 14.60
N VAL A 607 -24.55 4.32 13.75
CA VAL A 607 -23.57 5.41 13.84
C VAL A 607 -24.22 6.77 13.59
N MET A 608 -25.11 6.86 12.59
CA MET A 608 -25.79 8.09 12.23
C MET A 608 -26.69 8.57 13.37
N GLU A 609 -27.53 7.71 13.94
CA GLU A 609 -28.42 8.09 15.05
C GLU A 609 -27.63 8.46 16.32
N THR A 610 -26.56 7.75 16.65
CA THR A 610 -25.70 8.12 17.79
C THR A 610 -24.99 9.47 17.56
N ARG A 611 -24.52 9.77 16.34
CA ARG A 611 -23.92 11.07 16.03
C ARG A 611 -24.96 12.19 16.04
N LYS A 612 -26.14 11.95 15.47
CA LYS A 612 -27.26 12.88 15.46
C LYS A 612 -27.69 13.26 16.88
N THR A 613 -27.78 12.29 17.78
CA THR A 613 -28.12 12.53 19.19
C THR A 613 -27.03 13.25 19.98
N LYS A 614 -25.74 12.94 19.74
CA LYS A 614 -24.63 13.52 20.51
C LYS A 614 -24.10 14.85 19.97
N LEU A 615 -24.02 15.00 18.64
CA LEU A 615 -23.41 16.14 17.96
C LEU A 615 -24.44 17.05 17.30
N GLY A 616 -25.68 16.58 17.15
CA GLY A 616 -26.73 17.25 16.40
C GLY A 616 -26.83 16.78 14.94
N ALA A 617 -27.99 17.04 14.34
CA ALA A 617 -28.29 16.66 12.96
C ALA A 617 -27.42 17.41 11.94
N ASP A 618 -27.01 18.64 12.25
CA ASP A 618 -26.26 19.50 11.33
C ASP A 618 -24.73 19.32 11.41
N HIS A 619 -24.25 18.48 12.32
CA HIS A 619 -22.81 18.31 12.51
C HIS A 619 -22.16 17.60 11.30
N PRO A 620 -20.99 18.03 10.81
CA PRO A 620 -20.33 17.44 9.64
C PRO A 620 -20.19 15.90 9.68
N SER A 621 -19.81 15.34 10.83
CA SER A 621 -19.73 13.89 11.03
C SER A 621 -21.08 13.17 10.94
N THR A 622 -22.18 13.82 11.32
CA THR A 622 -23.55 13.28 11.18
C THR A 622 -23.95 13.30 9.71
N LEU A 623 -23.72 14.42 9.01
CA LEU A 623 -23.99 14.56 7.58
C LEU A 623 -23.19 13.54 6.74
N THR A 624 -21.92 13.32 7.09
CA THR A 624 -21.09 12.27 6.46
C THR A 624 -21.69 10.89 6.66
N SER A 625 -22.15 10.55 7.88
CA SER A 625 -22.81 9.27 8.15
C SER A 625 -24.12 9.10 7.38
N MET A 626 -24.91 10.18 7.25
CA MET A 626 -26.12 10.16 6.44
C MET A 626 -25.82 9.95 4.95
N GLY A 627 -24.78 10.60 4.41
CA GLY A 627 -24.36 10.42 3.03
C GLY A 627 -23.84 9.00 2.73
N ASN A 628 -23.13 8.38 3.67
CA ASN A 628 -22.70 6.98 3.56
C ASN A 628 -23.91 6.04 3.55
N LEU A 629 -24.85 6.20 4.49
CA LEU A 629 -26.08 5.42 4.54
C LEU A 629 -26.92 5.58 3.25
N ALA A 630 -27.06 6.81 2.76
CA ALA A 630 -27.77 7.08 1.51
C ALA A 630 -27.10 6.41 0.30
N SER A 631 -25.76 6.37 0.26
CA SER A 631 -25.01 5.64 -0.76
C SER A 631 -25.27 4.14 -0.68
N THR A 632 -25.32 3.57 0.54
CA THR A 632 -25.66 2.16 0.76
C THR A 632 -27.10 1.85 0.31
N TYR A 633 -28.09 2.69 0.64
CA TYR A 633 -29.46 2.54 0.12
C TYR A 633 -29.52 2.61 -1.41
N ARG A 634 -28.76 3.52 -2.02
CA ARG A 634 -28.69 3.63 -3.48
C ARG A 634 -28.17 2.34 -4.12
N ASN A 635 -27.16 1.69 -3.52
CA ASN A 635 -26.61 0.42 -3.99
C ASN A 635 -27.59 -0.75 -3.86
N GLN A 636 -28.45 -0.71 -2.84
CA GLN A 636 -29.53 -1.69 -2.64
C GLN A 636 -30.72 -1.46 -3.58
N GLY A 637 -30.72 -0.42 -4.42
CA GLY A 637 -31.86 -0.05 -5.26
C GLY A 637 -32.95 0.75 -4.53
N ARG A 638 -32.74 1.09 -3.25
CA ARG A 638 -33.68 1.85 -2.41
C ARG A 638 -33.53 3.37 -2.64
N TRP A 639 -33.75 3.79 -3.89
CA TRP A 639 -33.41 5.15 -4.32
C TRP A 639 -34.24 6.25 -3.67
N GLU A 640 -35.49 6.00 -3.28
CA GLU A 640 -36.34 7.00 -2.61
C GLU A 640 -35.81 7.35 -1.21
N GLU A 641 -35.26 6.38 -0.48
CA GLU A 641 -34.69 6.62 0.84
C GLU A 641 -33.31 7.29 0.73
N ALA A 642 -32.52 6.89 -0.27
CA ALA A 642 -31.28 7.59 -0.60
C ALA A 642 -31.54 9.07 -0.95
N GLU A 643 -32.57 9.35 -1.76
CA GLU A 643 -32.97 10.72 -2.12
C GLU A 643 -33.31 11.54 -0.88
N LYS A 644 -34.17 11.03 0.00
CA LYS A 644 -34.57 11.74 1.23
C LYS A 644 -33.36 12.17 2.05
N LEU A 645 -32.41 11.24 2.27
CA LEU A 645 -31.20 11.53 3.03
C LEU A 645 -30.27 12.50 2.29
N PHE A 646 -30.03 12.33 0.98
CA PHE A 646 -29.16 13.23 0.24
C PHE A 646 -29.73 14.64 0.09
N VAL A 647 -31.05 14.80 -0.06
CA VAL A 647 -31.71 16.12 -0.03
C VAL A 647 -31.45 16.81 1.31
N GLN A 648 -31.65 16.08 2.42
CA GLN A 648 -31.41 16.62 3.75
C GLN A 648 -29.93 17.05 3.92
N VAL A 649 -28.98 16.18 3.55
CA VAL A 649 -27.54 16.50 3.64
C VAL A 649 -27.19 17.71 2.79
N MET A 650 -27.67 17.76 1.53
CA MET A 650 -27.38 18.85 0.61
C MET A 650 -27.89 20.20 1.12
N GLU A 651 -29.14 20.28 1.57
CA GLU A 651 -29.71 21.53 2.09
C GLU A 651 -29.01 21.98 3.38
N THR A 652 -28.71 21.06 4.30
CA THR A 652 -27.96 21.40 5.52
C THR A 652 -26.55 21.87 5.20
N SER A 653 -25.80 21.17 4.33
CA SER A 653 -24.47 21.62 3.91
C SER A 653 -24.51 22.96 3.19
N LYS A 654 -25.50 23.18 2.32
CA LYS A 654 -25.68 24.46 1.61
C LYS A 654 -25.96 25.62 2.54
N THR A 655 -26.77 25.42 3.58
CA THR A 655 -27.06 26.46 4.57
C THR A 655 -25.90 26.76 5.51
N LYS A 656 -25.10 25.75 5.89
CA LYS A 656 -24.00 25.90 6.86
C LYS A 656 -22.66 26.29 6.23
N LEU A 657 -22.32 25.67 5.10
CA LEU A 657 -21.01 25.80 4.45
C LEU A 657 -21.07 26.67 3.18
N GLY A 658 -22.28 26.93 2.69
CA GLY A 658 -22.52 27.64 1.44
C GLY A 658 -22.69 26.71 0.23
N ALA A 659 -23.24 27.27 -0.85
CA ALA A 659 -23.55 26.53 -2.07
C ALA A 659 -22.29 26.06 -2.83
N ASP A 660 -21.18 26.78 -2.72
CA ASP A 660 -19.94 26.49 -3.43
C ASP A 660 -18.99 25.56 -2.67
N HIS A 661 -19.33 25.16 -1.45
CA HIS A 661 -18.46 24.34 -0.62
C HIS A 661 -18.27 22.92 -1.21
N PRO A 662 -17.06 22.33 -1.19
CA PRO A 662 -16.80 21.00 -1.74
C PRO A 662 -17.76 19.90 -1.24
N ASP A 663 -18.12 19.92 0.05
CA ASP A 663 -19.07 18.96 0.64
C ASP A 663 -20.50 19.14 0.12
N THR A 664 -20.93 20.40 -0.09
CA THR A 664 -22.23 20.71 -0.69
C THR A 664 -22.26 20.20 -2.12
N LEU A 665 -21.22 20.49 -2.92
CA LEU A 665 -21.11 20.04 -4.31
C LEU A 665 -21.04 18.50 -4.42
N THR A 666 -20.38 17.85 -3.47
CA THR A 666 -20.33 16.38 -3.39
C THR A 666 -21.70 15.79 -3.09
N SER A 667 -22.44 16.38 -2.14
CA SER A 667 -23.80 15.96 -1.79
C SER A 667 -24.79 16.19 -2.94
N MET A 668 -24.67 17.32 -3.65
CA MET A 668 -25.44 17.61 -4.87
C MET A 668 -25.17 16.59 -5.98
N GLY A 669 -23.89 16.25 -6.21
CA GLY A 669 -23.52 15.23 -7.19
C GLY A 669 -24.09 13.84 -6.83
N ASN A 670 -24.06 13.47 -5.56
CA ASN A 670 -24.63 12.19 -5.09
C ASN A 670 -26.16 12.14 -5.22
N LEU A 671 -26.84 13.26 -4.95
CA LEU A 671 -28.27 13.40 -5.18
C LEU A 671 -28.60 13.30 -6.68
N ALA A 672 -27.82 13.96 -7.54
CA ALA A 672 -27.96 13.88 -9.00
C ALA A 672 -27.81 12.44 -9.51
N SER A 673 -26.81 11.69 -9.02
CA SER A 673 -26.67 10.27 -9.34
C SER A 673 -27.87 9.44 -8.85
N THR A 674 -28.49 9.82 -7.73
CA THR A 674 -29.69 9.14 -7.23
C THR A 674 -30.89 9.39 -8.14
N PHE A 675 -31.10 10.64 -8.60
CA PHE A 675 -32.11 10.94 -9.62
C PHE A 675 -31.82 10.21 -10.94
N TRP A 676 -30.55 10.12 -11.34
CA TRP A 676 -30.16 9.39 -12.52
C TRP A 676 -30.54 7.90 -12.43
N ASN A 677 -30.26 7.25 -11.30
CA ASN A 677 -30.67 5.85 -11.06
C ASN A 677 -32.20 5.66 -11.07
N GLN A 678 -32.97 6.68 -10.67
CA GLN A 678 -34.43 6.67 -10.74
C GLN A 678 -34.98 6.94 -12.16
N GLY A 679 -34.13 7.21 -13.16
CA GLY A 679 -34.55 7.64 -14.50
C GLY A 679 -34.98 9.10 -14.60
N ARG A 680 -34.84 9.90 -13.52
CA ARG A 680 -35.18 11.33 -13.48
C ARG A 680 -34.04 12.19 -14.02
N TRP A 681 -33.68 11.97 -15.29
CA TRP A 681 -32.47 12.57 -15.87
C TRP A 681 -32.52 14.09 -15.99
N GLU A 682 -33.68 14.71 -16.16
CA GLU A 682 -33.80 16.19 -16.18
C GLU A 682 -33.42 16.83 -14.84
N GLU A 683 -33.72 16.15 -13.73
CA GLU A 683 -33.37 16.63 -12.40
C GLU A 683 -31.89 16.36 -12.09
N ALA A 684 -31.38 15.21 -12.53
CA ALA A 684 -29.96 14.90 -12.48
C ALA A 684 -29.12 15.94 -13.27
N GLU A 685 -29.55 16.28 -14.48
CA GLU A 685 -28.89 17.28 -15.33
C GLU A 685 -28.77 18.64 -14.64
N LYS A 686 -29.87 19.17 -14.09
CA LYS A 686 -29.87 20.47 -13.40
C LYS A 686 -28.80 20.53 -12.31
N LEU A 687 -28.71 19.48 -11.49
CA LEU A 687 -27.72 19.40 -10.41
C LEU A 687 -26.30 19.18 -10.95
N PHE A 688 -26.10 18.31 -11.94
CA PHE A 688 -24.78 18.07 -12.51
C PHE A 688 -24.22 19.28 -13.25
N VAL A 689 -25.04 20.04 -13.97
CA VAL A 689 -24.65 21.31 -14.60
C VAL A 689 -24.16 22.29 -13.55
N GLN A 690 -24.92 22.46 -12.46
CA GLN A 690 -24.55 23.37 -11.38
C GLN A 690 -23.21 22.93 -10.74
N VAL A 691 -23.06 21.65 -10.41
CA VAL A 691 -21.83 21.12 -9.82
C VAL A 691 -20.62 21.29 -10.76
N MET A 692 -20.81 21.02 -12.06
CA MET A 692 -19.76 21.12 -13.06
C MET A 692 -19.29 22.56 -13.25
N GLU A 693 -20.19 23.53 -13.42
CA GLU A 693 -19.83 24.94 -13.60
C GLU A 693 -19.18 25.53 -12.34
N THR A 694 -19.66 25.20 -11.14
CA THR A 694 -19.01 25.64 -9.89
C THR A 694 -17.61 25.04 -9.76
N ARG A 695 -17.41 23.75 -10.07
CA ARG A 695 -16.07 23.12 -10.02
C ARG A 695 -15.15 23.68 -11.09
N LYS A 696 -15.65 23.92 -12.31
CA LYS A 696 -14.89 24.52 -13.41
C LYS A 696 -14.43 25.94 -13.08
N THR A 697 -15.27 26.75 -12.43
CA THR A 697 -14.93 28.13 -12.02
C THR A 697 -13.93 28.16 -10.86
N LYS A 698 -14.04 27.25 -9.87
CA LYS A 698 -13.19 27.23 -8.67
C LYS A 698 -11.88 26.46 -8.83
N LEU A 699 -11.92 25.32 -9.51
CA LEU A 699 -10.79 24.37 -9.61
C LEU A 699 -10.15 24.37 -10.99
N GLY A 700 -10.82 24.95 -11.99
CA GLY A 700 -10.41 24.89 -13.40
C GLY A 700 -11.06 23.73 -14.17
N ALA A 701 -11.03 23.85 -15.50
CA ALA A 701 -11.62 22.87 -16.42
C ALA A 701 -10.88 21.52 -16.41
N ASP A 702 -9.57 21.54 -16.15
CA ASP A 702 -8.71 20.34 -16.18
C ASP A 702 -8.70 19.56 -14.86
N HIS A 703 -9.33 20.07 -13.80
CA HIS A 703 -9.29 19.42 -12.49
C HIS A 703 -10.04 18.07 -12.50
N PRO A 704 -9.52 17.01 -11.88
CA PRO A 704 -10.14 15.68 -11.88
C PRO A 704 -11.63 15.66 -11.45
N SER A 705 -11.98 16.44 -10.43
CA SER A 705 -13.37 16.59 -9.99
C SER A 705 -14.27 17.28 -11.02
N THR A 706 -13.74 18.22 -11.81
CA THR A 706 -14.47 18.87 -12.91
C THR A 706 -14.71 17.89 -14.04
N LEU A 707 -13.67 17.18 -14.47
CA LEU A 707 -13.75 16.13 -15.50
C LEU A 707 -14.74 15.02 -15.12
N THR A 708 -14.72 14.58 -13.86
CA THR A 708 -15.70 13.62 -13.34
C THR A 708 -17.14 14.15 -13.44
N SER A 709 -17.36 15.43 -13.13
CA SER A 709 -18.68 16.04 -13.22
C SER A 709 -19.15 16.18 -14.66
N MET A 710 -18.23 16.52 -15.57
CA MET A 710 -18.50 16.57 -17.02
C MET A 710 -18.85 15.19 -17.58
N GLY A 711 -18.12 14.14 -17.18
CA GLY A 711 -18.44 12.77 -17.56
C GLY A 711 -19.83 12.35 -17.11
N ASN A 712 -20.20 12.62 -15.85
CA ASN A 712 -21.54 12.31 -15.35
C ASN A 712 -22.66 13.09 -16.07
N LEU A 713 -22.41 14.36 -16.41
CA LEU A 713 -23.33 15.16 -17.21
C LEU A 713 -23.46 14.62 -18.64
N ALA A 714 -22.35 14.23 -19.28
CA ALA A 714 -22.33 13.63 -20.60
C ALA A 714 -23.15 12.33 -20.64
N SER A 715 -22.99 11.47 -19.62
CA SER A 715 -23.80 10.27 -19.46
C SER A 715 -25.28 10.59 -19.28
N THR A 716 -25.61 11.67 -18.58
CA THR A 716 -26.99 12.13 -18.41
C THR A 716 -27.59 12.55 -19.75
N PHE A 717 -26.86 13.33 -20.55
CA PHE A 717 -27.28 13.67 -21.92
C PHE A 717 -27.44 12.45 -22.81
N TRP A 718 -26.54 11.48 -22.72
CA TRP A 718 -26.64 10.24 -23.49
C TRP A 718 -27.93 9.47 -23.18
N ASN A 719 -28.30 9.34 -21.90
CA ASN A 719 -29.54 8.67 -21.49
C ASN A 719 -30.80 9.43 -21.92
N GLN A 720 -30.71 10.76 -22.04
CA GLN A 720 -31.78 11.59 -22.59
C GLN A 720 -31.87 11.54 -24.14
N GLY A 721 -30.97 10.79 -24.81
CA GLY A 721 -30.88 10.76 -26.28
C GLY A 721 -30.20 11.98 -26.90
N ARG A 722 -29.64 12.89 -26.10
CA ARG A 722 -28.90 14.09 -26.54
C ARG A 722 -27.45 13.76 -26.84
N TRP A 723 -27.24 12.86 -27.80
CA TRP A 723 -25.93 12.28 -28.08
C TRP A 723 -24.89 13.28 -28.58
N GLU A 724 -25.28 14.33 -29.31
CA GLU A 724 -24.33 15.38 -29.77
C GLU A 724 -23.71 16.14 -28.59
N GLU A 725 -24.52 16.44 -27.56
CA GLU A 725 -24.06 17.12 -26.35
C GLU A 725 -23.21 16.19 -25.48
N ALA A 726 -23.61 14.92 -25.38
CA ALA A 726 -22.83 13.87 -24.73
C ALA A 726 -21.46 13.69 -25.41
N GLU A 727 -21.43 13.61 -26.75
CA GLU A 727 -20.21 13.52 -27.54
C GLU A 727 -19.27 14.69 -27.25
N LYS A 728 -19.78 15.94 -27.30
CA LYS A 728 -18.96 17.13 -27.04
C LYS A 728 -18.26 17.06 -25.67
N LEU A 729 -18.98 16.67 -24.62
CA LEU A 729 -18.41 16.55 -23.29
C LEU A 729 -17.47 15.33 -23.16
N PHE A 730 -17.84 14.17 -23.69
CA PHE A 730 -16.96 12.98 -23.64
C PHE A 730 -15.68 13.17 -24.44
N VAL A 731 -15.71 13.84 -25.59
CA VAL A 731 -14.51 14.22 -26.35
C VAL A 731 -13.64 15.14 -25.50
N GLN A 732 -14.22 16.15 -24.86
CA GLN A 732 -13.46 17.05 -24.00
C GLN A 732 -12.82 16.31 -22.83
N VAL A 733 -13.57 15.46 -22.12
CA VAL A 733 -13.03 14.66 -21.01
C VAL A 733 -11.94 13.71 -21.49
N MET A 734 -12.18 13.00 -22.60
CA MET A 734 -11.20 12.08 -23.19
C MET A 734 -9.90 12.78 -23.56
N GLU A 735 -9.96 13.91 -24.26
CA GLU A 735 -8.75 14.65 -24.67
C GLU A 735 -8.02 15.26 -23.47
N THR A 736 -8.74 15.85 -22.51
CA THR A 736 -8.10 16.36 -21.28
C THR A 736 -7.48 15.22 -20.44
N SER A 737 -8.17 14.09 -20.28
CA SER A 737 -7.60 12.92 -19.60
C SER A 737 -6.43 12.31 -20.38
N LYS A 738 -6.50 12.25 -21.71
CA LYS A 738 -5.42 11.74 -22.56
C LYS A 738 -4.17 12.61 -22.47
N THR A 739 -4.34 13.93 -22.45
CA THR A 739 -3.24 14.89 -22.29
C THR A 739 -2.62 14.79 -20.90
N LYS A 740 -3.42 14.91 -19.82
CA LYS A 740 -2.92 14.98 -18.44
C LYS A 740 -2.50 13.64 -17.83
N LEU A 741 -3.20 12.56 -18.18
CA LEU A 741 -3.09 11.23 -17.53
C LEU A 741 -2.47 10.19 -18.47
N GLY A 742 -2.44 10.48 -19.77
CA GLY A 742 -1.96 9.59 -20.82
C GLY A 742 -3.09 8.79 -21.49
N ALA A 743 -2.81 8.32 -22.71
CA ALA A 743 -3.77 7.58 -23.53
C ALA A 743 -4.22 6.23 -22.94
N ASN A 744 -3.38 5.64 -22.08
CA ASN A 744 -3.60 4.33 -21.47
C ASN A 744 -4.23 4.41 -20.08
N HIS A 745 -4.56 5.61 -19.59
CA HIS A 745 -5.12 5.79 -18.26
C HIS A 745 -6.57 5.24 -18.17
N PRO A 746 -6.97 4.57 -17.07
CA PRO A 746 -8.35 4.11 -16.89
C PRO A 746 -9.43 5.16 -17.17
N ASP A 747 -9.26 6.42 -16.75
CA ASP A 747 -10.28 7.47 -17.03
C ASP A 747 -10.34 7.83 -18.52
N THR A 748 -9.18 7.84 -19.21
CA THR A 748 -9.12 8.06 -20.67
C THR A 748 -9.82 6.91 -21.39
N LEU A 749 -9.54 5.66 -21.01
CA LEU A 749 -10.12 4.46 -21.60
C LEU A 749 -11.63 4.37 -21.33
N THR A 750 -12.08 4.76 -20.14
CA THR A 750 -13.51 4.87 -19.80
C THR A 750 -14.21 5.92 -20.66
N SER A 751 -13.57 7.08 -20.87
CA SER A 751 -14.12 8.13 -21.73
C SER A 751 -14.17 7.70 -23.20
N MET A 752 -13.12 7.02 -23.70
CA MET A 752 -13.12 6.41 -25.04
C MET A 752 -14.24 5.38 -25.22
N ASN A 753 -14.44 4.52 -24.22
CA ASN A 753 -15.53 3.55 -24.22
C ASN A 753 -16.89 4.25 -24.32
N ASN A 754 -17.15 5.24 -23.46
CA ASN A 754 -18.42 5.96 -23.46
C ASN A 754 -18.66 6.74 -24.76
N LEU A 755 -17.60 7.33 -25.33
CA LEU A 755 -17.66 8.00 -26.62
C LEU A 755 -17.96 7.01 -27.76
N ALA A 756 -17.35 5.82 -27.76
CA ALA A 756 -17.62 4.80 -28.76
C ALA A 756 -19.09 4.32 -28.73
N PHE A 757 -19.65 4.09 -27.53
CA PHE A 757 -21.09 3.82 -27.40
C PHE A 757 -21.94 4.98 -27.91
N THR A 758 -21.57 6.23 -27.58
CA THR A 758 -22.27 7.41 -28.08
C THR A 758 -22.28 7.47 -29.62
N TRP A 759 -21.14 7.22 -30.27
CA TRP A 759 -21.07 7.16 -31.72
C TRP A 759 -21.88 6.00 -32.31
N LYS A 760 -21.93 4.85 -31.64
CA LYS A 760 -22.77 3.72 -32.09
C LYS A 760 -24.24 4.11 -32.12
N ASP A 761 -24.74 4.77 -31.08
CA ASP A 761 -26.14 5.18 -30.97
C ASP A 761 -26.50 6.34 -31.91
N GLN A 762 -25.54 7.22 -32.22
CA GLN A 762 -25.67 8.23 -33.28
C GLN A 762 -25.72 7.63 -34.70
N GLY A 763 -25.62 6.31 -34.86
CA GLY A 763 -25.61 5.67 -36.18
C GLY A 763 -24.25 5.72 -36.89
N ARG A 764 -23.14 5.85 -36.15
CA ARG A 764 -21.75 5.83 -36.65
C ARG A 764 -21.01 4.56 -36.19
N PRO A 765 -21.48 3.35 -36.54
CA PRO A 765 -20.93 2.10 -36.03
C PRO A 765 -19.46 1.86 -36.42
N SER A 766 -19.03 2.31 -37.61
CA SER A 766 -17.64 2.16 -38.05
C SER A 766 -16.67 2.95 -37.19
N ASP A 767 -16.98 4.22 -36.89
CA ASP A 767 -16.15 5.06 -36.03
C ASP A 767 -16.14 4.50 -34.58
N ALA A 768 -17.29 4.03 -34.11
CA ALA A 768 -17.43 3.40 -32.80
C ALA A 768 -16.58 2.13 -32.64
N ILE A 769 -16.58 1.25 -33.66
CA ILE A 769 -15.78 0.02 -33.66
C ILE A 769 -14.29 0.38 -33.61
N VAL A 770 -13.82 1.31 -34.45
CA VAL A 770 -12.40 1.72 -34.46
C VAL A 770 -11.97 2.24 -33.09
N LEU A 771 -12.75 3.13 -32.48
CA LEU A 771 -12.42 3.67 -31.15
C LEU A 771 -12.47 2.60 -30.06
N MET A 772 -13.44 1.68 -30.13
CA MET A 772 -13.57 0.58 -29.18
C MET A 772 -12.45 -0.45 -29.34
N GLU A 773 -11.98 -0.72 -30.57
CA GLU A 773 -10.81 -1.57 -30.84
C GLU A 773 -9.55 -0.97 -30.22
N GLU A 774 -9.31 0.33 -30.41
CA GLU A 774 -8.20 1.03 -29.77
C GLU A 774 -8.29 0.95 -28.24
N CYS A 775 -9.48 1.22 -27.68
CA CYS A 775 -9.74 1.12 -26.24
C CYS A 775 -9.51 -0.30 -25.71
N SER A 776 -10.01 -1.32 -26.42
CA SER A 776 -9.86 -2.73 -26.06
C SER A 776 -8.40 -3.17 -26.08
N GLN A 777 -7.65 -2.80 -27.12
CA GLN A 777 -6.22 -3.11 -27.20
C GLN A 777 -5.43 -2.43 -26.08
N ALA A 778 -5.76 -1.18 -25.74
CA ALA A 778 -5.15 -0.48 -24.63
C ALA A 778 -5.53 -1.10 -23.28
N ARG A 779 -6.80 -1.45 -23.05
CA ARG A 779 -7.28 -2.18 -21.87
C ARG A 779 -6.63 -3.56 -21.75
N GLN A 780 -6.46 -4.29 -22.85
CA GLN A 780 -5.73 -5.56 -22.84
C GLN A 780 -4.26 -5.36 -22.46
N ARG A 781 -3.63 -4.31 -23.00
CA ARG A 781 -2.26 -3.90 -22.68
C ARG A 781 -2.08 -3.26 -21.31
N VAL A 782 -3.14 -2.86 -20.61
CA VAL A 782 -3.03 -2.18 -19.31
C VAL A 782 -3.65 -3.01 -18.21
N LEU A 783 -4.81 -3.62 -18.41
CA LEU A 783 -5.58 -4.38 -17.42
C LEU A 783 -5.48 -5.90 -17.66
N GLY A 784 -5.06 -6.32 -18.84
CA GLY A 784 -4.99 -7.72 -19.26
C GLY A 784 -6.24 -8.19 -19.99
N ALA A 785 -6.13 -9.34 -20.68
CA ALA A 785 -7.22 -9.89 -21.52
C ALA A 785 -8.45 -10.37 -20.72
N GLY A 786 -8.26 -10.75 -19.44
CA GLY A 786 -9.32 -11.28 -18.58
C GLY A 786 -10.00 -10.24 -17.69
N HIS A 787 -9.66 -8.95 -17.83
CA HIS A 787 -10.29 -7.90 -17.03
C HIS A 787 -11.73 -7.67 -17.51
N PRO A 788 -12.73 -7.46 -16.62
CA PRO A 788 -14.13 -7.24 -17.00
C PRO A 788 -14.30 -6.15 -18.06
N ASP A 789 -13.59 -5.02 -17.92
CA ASP A 789 -13.67 -3.92 -18.89
C ASP A 789 -13.06 -4.29 -20.25
N THR A 790 -12.01 -5.10 -20.29
CA THR A 790 -11.43 -5.59 -21.55
C THR A 790 -12.41 -6.55 -22.23
N LEU A 791 -13.00 -7.48 -21.46
CA LEU A 791 -13.98 -8.43 -21.96
C LEU A 791 -15.25 -7.72 -22.45
N SER A 792 -15.69 -6.68 -21.73
CA SER A 792 -16.84 -5.85 -22.11
C SER A 792 -16.59 -5.13 -23.44
N SER A 793 -15.43 -4.50 -23.61
CA SER A 793 -15.07 -3.87 -24.89
C SER A 793 -15.01 -4.88 -26.05
N LEU A 794 -14.43 -6.06 -25.82
CA LEU A 794 -14.39 -7.13 -26.84
C LEU A 794 -15.77 -7.65 -27.19
N ALA A 795 -16.65 -7.83 -26.19
CA ALA A 795 -18.04 -8.23 -26.40
C ALA A 795 -18.82 -7.17 -27.19
N ALA A 796 -18.62 -5.89 -26.87
CA ALA A 796 -19.23 -4.78 -27.61
C ALA A 796 -18.78 -4.76 -29.07
N ILE A 797 -17.47 -4.93 -29.35
CA ILE A 797 -16.96 -5.02 -30.73
C ILE A 797 -17.60 -6.20 -31.46
N ALA A 798 -17.69 -7.37 -30.83
CA ALA A 798 -18.30 -8.56 -31.43
C ALA A 798 -19.79 -8.34 -31.75
N GLU A 799 -20.56 -7.74 -30.82
CA GLU A 799 -21.97 -7.40 -31.03
C GLU A 799 -22.14 -6.36 -32.15
N TRP A 800 -21.25 -5.38 -32.25
CA TRP A 800 -21.40 -4.30 -33.24
C TRP A 800 -20.95 -4.68 -34.64
N SER A 801 -20.13 -5.72 -34.75
CA SER A 801 -19.56 -6.25 -35.99
C SER A 801 -20.39 -7.40 -36.58
N SER A 802 -21.33 -7.97 -35.81
CA SER A 802 -22.37 -8.90 -36.28
C SER A 802 -23.54 -8.15 -36.88
#